data_AF-A0A0L0BJX9-F1
#
_entry.id   AF-A0A0L0BJX9-F1
#
_cell.length_a   1.000
_cell.length_b   1.000
_cell.length_c   1.000
_cell.angle_alpha   90.00
_cell.angle_beta   90.00
_cell.angle_gamma   90.00
#
_symmetry.space_group_name_H-M   'P 1'
#
loop_
_entity.id
_entity.type
_entity.pdbx_description
1 polymer ?
#
loop_
_entity_poly.entity_id
_entity_poly.type
_entity_poly.pdbx_seq_one_letter_code
_entity_poly.pdbx_strand_id
1 'polypeptide(L)'
;MLPSHNSHMSGSMVVMLPLSALTQRSWVNFRQRIFSIWQPQVLCEIPSSRISAAFPIGVAFALILLKPVSAAPVQYTKFFQFPPQSTVESDDLAEDFKRLMKMEGGRTKYGFVVRGESFDGGPINFGAYHPALRTLRLELADFGSTGTLGELYDVLPPGHRFSSRSGSDIDHRSQAARGVRVLRGRDILRNGTVVDTEDDDDAQLADVPLDRRLRAGDFVVRAITSNRPGDGLIIAEVTSEDLPAVAGSSVLVLRRKAQHPGPVHDFVLSYLRSPRCVELSLVDQLHGAIRLTVSSLSNMLVPHPDSEMITALAHLQQVKNKMQGWQNEASGLLNSVFDERSAKAARTRIIEQGRTLRQRAEEADSLTSLSGRIRKRFPLPVAYRWRAMEAELSGGPSRAGYEAILGFFEVLAAYLAQLAAAMAAHAGIQLQEIDDIASKVSAGRGGTTMGDWLAILESTKGKKFRALDDDAAIGEIRNAFGPRVAEARAWLKAARNDKAHERPVDDVQLPAAILTAKRHLDQIMEDLSFLPDLSLRFVSDFQWDDLAKSGRASYEELVGDHPVVPAVVGTVNTILEKGSLYIVDPLDRWHRIRPFLIRERCPECKTWSTFYLDRRIGAETMLKSLEHGHVISAGPHVIRGLEAVGYLPGY
;
A
#
# COMPACT_ATOMS: atom_id res chain seq x y z
N MET A 1 0.46 -6.82 55.19
CA MET A 1 -0.77 -6.40 55.88
C MET A 1 -0.56 -4.97 56.33
N LEU A 2 -1.28 -4.01 55.74
CA LEU A 2 -1.35 -2.63 56.21
C LEU A 2 -2.79 -2.40 56.74
N PRO A 3 -3.01 -1.59 57.79
CA PRO A 3 -4.29 -1.52 58.48
C PRO A 3 -5.34 -0.78 57.65
N SER A 4 -6.57 -1.27 57.66
CA SER A 4 -7.76 -0.63 57.12
C SER A 4 -8.21 0.51 58.02
N HIS A 5 -7.74 1.72 57.77
CA HIS A 5 -8.34 2.95 58.29
C HIS A 5 -8.71 3.87 57.12
N ASN A 6 -10.01 4.00 56.85
CA ASN A 6 -10.59 5.04 56.00
C ASN A 6 -10.53 6.39 56.72
N SER A 7 -9.34 6.96 56.84
CA SER A 7 -9.17 8.40 57.02
C SER A 7 -9.23 9.06 55.64
N HIS A 8 -10.02 10.12 55.50
CA HIS A 8 -10.05 10.94 54.28
C HIS A 8 -8.65 11.49 54.00
N MET A 9 -7.87 10.81 53.15
CA MET A 9 -6.58 11.30 52.70
C MET A 9 -6.86 12.47 51.75
N SER A 10 -6.53 13.69 52.17
CA SER A 10 -6.61 14.91 51.34
C SER A 10 -5.25 15.31 50.75
N GLY A 11 -4.19 14.55 51.03
CA GLY A 11 -2.83 14.81 50.56
C GLY A 11 -2.54 14.22 49.19
N SER A 12 -1.72 14.92 48.39
CA SER A 12 -1.09 14.34 47.19
C SER A 12 0.20 13.60 47.59
N MET A 13 0.54 12.53 46.88
CA MET A 13 1.75 11.75 47.11
C MET A 13 2.67 11.86 45.91
N VAL A 14 3.97 12.13 46.14
CA VAL A 14 4.98 12.06 45.08
C VAL A 14 5.82 10.83 45.31
N VAL A 15 5.92 9.96 44.30
CA VAL A 15 6.69 8.72 44.37
C VAL A 15 7.68 8.67 43.22
N MET A 16 8.91 8.26 43.50
CA MET A 16 9.90 7.93 42.48
C MET A 16 10.03 6.40 42.42
N LEU A 17 9.76 5.82 41.26
CA LEU A 17 9.81 4.37 41.03
C LEU A 17 10.72 4.04 39.85
N PRO A 18 11.36 2.86 39.82
CA PRO A 18 11.92 2.36 38.57
C PRO A 18 10.83 2.31 37.49
N LEU A 19 11.14 2.76 36.27
CA LEU A 19 10.18 2.77 35.16
C LEU A 19 9.64 1.36 34.88
N SER A 20 10.45 0.32 35.12
CA SER A 20 10.06 -1.09 35.02
C SER A 20 8.88 -1.47 35.91
N ALA A 21 8.69 -0.83 37.07
CA ALA A 21 7.52 -1.06 37.92
C ALA A 21 6.22 -0.59 37.25
N LEU A 22 6.33 0.40 36.36
CA LEU A 22 5.20 0.93 35.60
C LEU A 22 4.96 0.19 34.28
N THR A 23 5.99 -0.43 33.70
CA THR A 23 5.90 -1.04 32.35
C THR A 23 5.82 -2.56 32.37
N GLN A 24 6.53 -3.24 33.28
CA GLN A 24 6.68 -4.70 33.20
C GLN A 24 5.46 -5.45 33.74
N ARG A 25 5.17 -6.63 33.15
CA ARG A 25 4.05 -7.49 33.55
C ARG A 25 4.18 -8.03 34.98
N SER A 26 5.40 -8.28 35.46
CA SER A 26 5.65 -8.74 36.84
C SER A 26 5.10 -7.79 37.91
N TRP A 27 4.93 -6.51 37.57
CA TRP A 27 4.43 -5.46 38.46
C TRP A 27 2.95 -5.11 38.26
N VAL A 28 2.19 -5.86 37.45
CA VAL A 28 0.76 -5.59 37.21
C VAL A 28 -0.04 -5.55 38.52
N ASN A 29 0.17 -6.52 39.40
CA ASN A 29 -0.53 -6.57 40.69
C ASN A 29 -0.20 -5.37 41.59
N PHE A 30 1.05 -4.90 41.54
CA PHE A 30 1.47 -3.69 42.24
C PHE A 30 0.75 -2.46 41.66
N ARG A 31 0.74 -2.30 40.33
CA ARG A 31 0.03 -1.22 39.63
C ARG A 31 -1.47 -1.20 39.91
N GLN A 32 -2.14 -2.34 39.79
CA GLN A 32 -3.57 -2.43 40.06
C GLN A 32 -3.88 -2.04 41.51
N ARG A 33 -3.07 -2.48 42.47
CA ARG A 33 -3.25 -2.11 43.88
C ARG A 33 -3.03 -0.62 44.12
N ILE A 34 -1.92 -0.05 43.64
CA ILE A 34 -1.65 1.37 43.86
C ILE A 34 -2.69 2.25 43.15
N PHE A 35 -3.09 1.90 41.92
CA PHE A 35 -4.02 2.71 41.14
C PHE A 35 -5.50 2.52 41.50
N SER A 36 -5.85 1.46 42.23
CA SER A 36 -7.16 1.32 42.86
C SER A 36 -7.41 2.31 44.00
N ILE A 37 -6.33 2.87 44.58
CA ILE A 37 -6.38 3.81 45.70
C ILE A 37 -5.97 5.22 45.26
N TRP A 38 -5.05 5.32 44.28
CA TRP A 38 -4.43 6.56 43.84
C TRP A 38 -4.54 6.76 42.32
N GLN A 39 -4.93 7.94 41.84
CA GLN A 39 -4.90 8.30 40.42
C GLN A 39 -3.62 9.08 40.08
N PRO A 40 -2.91 8.73 39.00
CA PRO A 40 -1.75 9.48 38.54
C PRO A 40 -2.19 10.80 37.90
N GLN A 41 -1.69 11.92 38.43
CA GLN A 41 -1.92 13.25 37.90
C GLN A 41 -0.77 13.70 36.99
N VAL A 42 0.47 13.36 37.34
CA VAL A 42 1.67 13.68 36.56
C VAL A 42 2.59 12.47 36.58
N LEU A 43 3.15 12.11 35.43
CA LEU A 43 4.19 11.12 35.27
C LEU A 43 5.34 11.73 34.47
N CYS A 44 6.52 11.77 35.11
CA CYS A 44 7.74 12.24 34.48
C CYS A 44 8.73 11.09 34.33
N GLU A 45 9.13 10.77 33.10
CA GLU A 45 10.18 9.80 32.83
C GLU A 45 11.55 10.47 32.86
N ILE A 46 12.42 9.94 33.71
CA ILE A 46 13.77 10.45 33.93
C ILE A 46 14.75 9.39 33.43
N PRO A 47 15.54 9.69 32.38
CA PRO A 47 16.54 8.75 31.89
C PRO A 47 17.64 8.58 32.93
N SER A 48 18.25 7.41 32.97
CA SER A 48 19.35 7.09 33.91
C SER A 48 20.49 8.10 33.84
N SER A 49 20.75 8.67 32.65
CA SER A 49 21.77 9.70 32.44
C SER A 49 21.58 10.97 33.28
N ARG A 50 20.37 11.27 33.76
CA ARG A 50 20.07 12.49 34.54
C ARG A 50 20.04 12.25 36.06
N ILE A 51 20.21 11.01 36.51
CA ILE A 51 20.16 10.65 37.92
C ILE A 51 21.59 10.43 38.40
N SER A 52 21.92 11.07 39.54
CA SER A 52 23.23 11.01 40.19
C SER A 52 23.78 9.57 40.31
N ALA A 53 25.12 9.45 40.34
CA ALA A 53 25.91 8.20 40.38
C ALA A 53 25.60 7.22 41.54
N ALA A 54 24.65 7.55 42.42
CA ALA A 54 24.22 6.72 43.56
C ALA A 54 23.28 5.56 43.17
N PHE A 55 22.75 5.54 41.94
CA PHE A 55 21.88 4.46 41.46
C PHE A 55 22.58 3.61 40.39
N PRO A 56 22.24 2.30 40.29
CA PRO A 56 22.82 1.43 39.28
C PRO A 56 22.67 2.03 37.89
N ILE A 57 23.80 2.12 37.18
CA ILE A 57 23.86 2.56 35.79
C ILE A 57 22.85 1.73 34.97
N GLY A 58 21.81 2.38 34.44
CA GLY A 58 20.86 1.76 33.50
C GLY A 58 19.41 1.65 33.92
N VAL A 59 19.04 2.12 35.09
CA VAL A 59 17.64 2.15 35.50
C VAL A 59 17.05 3.53 35.19
N ALA A 60 16.09 3.58 34.27
CA ALA A 60 15.24 4.76 34.11
C ALA A 60 14.22 4.81 35.27
N PHE A 61 13.87 6.01 35.70
CA PHE A 61 12.92 6.21 36.78
C PHE A 61 11.72 7.02 36.32
N ALA A 62 10.60 6.84 36.98
CA ALA A 62 9.42 7.65 36.83
C ALA A 62 9.15 8.40 38.14
N LEU A 63 8.99 9.72 38.06
CA LEU A 63 8.46 10.54 39.14
C LEU A 63 6.96 10.70 38.91
N ILE A 64 6.15 10.24 39.85
CA ILE A 64 4.69 10.22 39.74
C ILE A 64 4.07 11.06 40.85
N LEU A 65 3.21 12.01 40.47
CA LEU A 65 2.32 12.69 41.39
C LEU A 65 0.99 11.95 41.40
N LEU A 66 0.61 11.44 42.56
CA LEU A 66 -0.58 10.64 42.82
C LEU A 66 -1.58 11.43 43.68
N LYS A 67 -2.87 11.31 43.34
CA LYS A 67 -3.99 11.85 44.13
C LYS A 67 -4.93 10.73 44.57
N PRO A 68 -5.56 10.81 45.73
CA PRO A 68 -6.47 9.75 46.18
C PRO A 68 -7.71 9.70 45.27
N VAL A 69 -8.17 8.50 44.91
CA VAL A 69 -9.34 8.28 44.05
C VAL A 69 -10.63 8.89 44.63
N SER A 70 -10.69 9.08 45.96
CA SER A 70 -11.80 9.72 46.66
C SER A 70 -11.85 11.24 46.55
N ALA A 71 -10.77 11.88 46.08
CA ALA A 71 -10.82 13.27 45.65
C ALA A 71 -11.51 13.34 44.28
N ALA A 72 -12.17 14.46 43.95
CA ALA A 72 -12.87 14.65 42.67
C ALA A 72 -12.08 14.02 41.50
N PRO A 73 -12.72 13.22 40.62
CA PRO A 73 -12.02 12.36 39.67
C PRO A 73 -11.04 13.20 38.85
N VAL A 74 -9.78 12.78 38.82
CA VAL A 74 -8.74 13.45 38.05
C VAL A 74 -9.15 13.37 36.57
N GLN A 75 -9.50 14.50 35.98
CA GLN A 75 -9.97 14.55 34.59
C GLN A 75 -8.83 14.30 33.58
N TYR A 76 -7.57 14.46 34.00
CA TYR A 76 -6.42 14.33 33.13
C TYR A 76 -5.12 13.89 33.83
N THR A 77 -4.28 13.17 33.09
CA THR A 77 -2.91 12.80 33.49
C THR A 77 -1.90 13.45 32.55
N LYS A 78 -0.86 14.06 33.11
CA LYS A 78 0.20 14.73 32.34
C LYS A 78 1.41 13.82 32.24
N PHE A 79 1.91 13.63 31.02
CA PHE A 79 3.12 12.88 30.74
C PHE A 79 4.23 13.85 30.33
N PHE A 80 5.43 13.65 30.87
CA PHE A 80 6.61 14.42 30.50
C PHE A 80 7.81 13.49 30.40
N GLN A 81 8.62 13.61 29.35
CA GLN A 81 9.82 12.83 29.16
C GLN A 81 11.05 13.74 29.20
N PHE A 82 11.93 13.50 30.16
CA PHE A 82 13.19 14.21 30.22
C PHE A 82 14.10 13.71 29.09
N PRO A 83 14.61 14.59 28.21
CA PRO A 83 15.57 14.20 27.20
C PRO A 83 16.91 13.82 27.85
N PRO A 84 17.83 13.11 27.17
CA PRO A 84 19.17 12.84 27.68
C PRO A 84 19.89 14.12 28.16
N GLN A 85 20.86 13.99 29.08
CA GLN A 85 21.51 15.16 29.69
C GLN A 85 22.31 16.00 28.68
N SER A 86 22.75 15.39 27.56
CA SER A 86 23.60 16.02 26.55
C SER A 86 22.86 16.83 25.48
N THR A 87 21.53 16.87 25.49
CA THR A 87 20.76 17.32 24.31
C THR A 87 20.04 18.66 24.46
N VAL A 88 19.85 19.20 25.67
CA VAL A 88 18.99 20.39 25.89
C VAL A 88 19.42 21.19 27.12
N GLU A 89 19.38 22.52 27.02
CA GLU A 89 19.58 23.45 28.14
C GLU A 89 18.50 23.28 29.23
N SER A 90 18.89 23.38 30.49
CA SER A 90 18.00 23.11 31.63
C SER A 90 16.81 24.09 31.72
N ASP A 91 16.98 25.32 31.24
CA ASP A 91 15.94 26.36 31.31
C ASP A 91 14.80 26.10 30.32
N ASP A 92 15.10 25.72 29.07
CA ASP A 92 14.11 25.31 28.04
C ASP A 92 13.24 24.15 28.55
N LEU A 93 13.88 23.19 29.24
CA LEU A 93 13.17 22.04 29.82
C LEU A 93 12.25 22.44 30.99
N ALA A 94 12.72 23.34 31.85
CA ALA A 94 11.93 23.83 32.98
C ALA A 94 10.74 24.67 32.52
N GLU A 95 10.91 25.48 31.47
CA GLU A 95 9.83 26.26 30.86
C GLU A 95 8.78 25.36 30.19
N ASP A 96 9.21 24.35 29.41
CA ASP A 96 8.29 23.39 28.78
C ASP A 96 7.48 22.61 29.85
N PHE A 97 8.14 22.17 30.93
CA PHE A 97 7.47 21.51 32.05
C PHE A 97 6.47 22.42 32.75
N LYS A 98 6.85 23.68 33.07
CA LYS A 98 5.93 24.68 33.67
C LYS A 98 4.73 24.95 32.77
N ARG A 99 4.93 25.00 31.45
CA ARG A 99 3.86 25.15 30.46
C ARG A 99 2.90 23.96 30.51
N LEU A 100 3.41 22.72 30.47
CA LEU A 100 2.60 21.52 30.57
C LEU A 100 1.77 21.52 31.88
N MET A 101 2.38 21.92 33.00
CA MET A 101 1.70 21.97 34.29
C MET A 101 0.52 22.94 34.34
N LYS A 102 0.42 23.93 33.44
CA LYS A 102 -0.73 24.84 33.30
C LYS A 102 -1.79 24.36 32.30
N MET A 103 -1.48 23.35 31.47
CA MET A 103 -2.39 22.87 30.42
C MET A 103 -3.39 21.84 30.96
N GLU A 104 -4.62 21.87 30.45
CA GLU A 104 -5.63 20.85 30.70
C GLU A 104 -5.80 19.88 29.51
N GLY A 105 -5.13 20.16 28.38
CA GLY A 105 -5.20 19.40 27.13
C GLY A 105 -4.09 19.85 26.16
N GLY A 106 -3.74 19.00 25.19
CA GLY A 106 -2.74 19.29 24.16
C GLY A 106 -1.34 18.74 24.46
N ARG A 107 -0.33 19.25 23.73
CA ARG A 107 1.07 18.81 23.82
C ARG A 107 2.04 19.99 23.92
N THR A 108 3.18 19.73 24.55
CA THR A 108 4.37 20.58 24.58
C THR A 108 5.52 19.86 23.87
N LYS A 109 6.75 20.38 23.94
CA LYS A 109 7.90 19.77 23.25
C LYS A 109 8.26 18.41 23.82
N TYR A 110 8.15 18.25 25.14
CA TYR A 110 8.54 17.03 25.86
C TYR A 110 7.39 16.39 26.64
N GLY A 111 6.16 16.86 26.45
CA GLY A 111 5.02 16.42 27.25
C GLY A 111 3.67 16.52 26.58
N PHE A 112 2.68 15.87 27.17
CA PHE A 112 1.29 15.91 26.71
C PHE A 112 0.31 15.60 27.83
N VAL A 113 -0.96 15.90 27.59
CA VAL A 113 -2.05 15.68 28.54
C VAL A 113 -3.05 14.65 27.98
N VAL A 114 -3.31 13.62 28.76
CA VAL A 114 -4.29 12.56 28.48
C VAL A 114 -5.54 12.82 29.31
N ARG A 115 -6.74 12.70 28.72
CA ARG A 115 -8.02 12.93 29.42
C ARG A 115 -8.84 11.64 29.53
N GLY A 116 -9.43 11.40 30.70
CA GLY A 116 -10.46 10.38 30.89
C GLY A 116 -10.02 8.92 30.68
N GLU A 117 -8.72 8.63 30.75
CA GLU A 117 -8.23 7.24 30.61
C GLU A 117 -8.09 6.54 31.95
N SER A 118 -8.48 5.26 31.96
CA SER A 118 -8.19 4.36 33.07
C SER A 118 -6.85 3.68 32.85
N PHE A 119 -6.06 3.53 33.91
CA PHE A 119 -4.75 2.89 33.89
C PHE A 119 -4.78 1.43 34.38
N ASP A 120 -5.84 0.70 34.01
CA ASP A 120 -6.11 -0.63 34.53
C ASP A 120 -5.14 -1.69 33.98
N GLY A 121 -4.10 -2.01 34.75
CA GLY A 121 -3.20 -3.15 34.52
C GLY A 121 -2.20 -3.01 33.37
N GLY A 122 -2.43 -2.09 32.43
CA GLY A 122 -1.54 -1.79 31.31
C GLY A 122 -0.19 -1.19 31.73
N PRO A 123 0.80 -1.13 30.81
CA PRO A 123 2.03 -0.39 31.02
C PRO A 123 1.73 1.12 31.04
N ILE A 124 2.29 1.84 32.02
CA ILE A 124 2.15 3.29 32.13
C ILE A 124 3.49 3.96 31.85
N ASN A 125 3.65 4.42 30.62
CA ASN A 125 4.85 5.13 30.17
C ASN A 125 4.48 6.16 29.09
N PHE A 126 5.40 7.06 28.80
CA PHE A 126 5.24 8.13 27.82
C PHE A 126 4.89 7.58 26.43
N GLY A 127 5.59 6.54 25.96
CA GLY A 127 5.39 5.98 24.62
C GLY A 127 4.06 5.24 24.42
N ALA A 128 3.48 4.67 25.47
CA ALA A 128 2.19 3.99 25.43
C ALA A 128 1.05 5.00 25.18
N TYR A 129 1.17 6.19 25.76
CA TYR A 129 0.12 7.21 25.75
C TYR A 129 0.39 8.39 24.83
N HIS A 130 1.56 8.48 24.19
CA HIS A 130 1.92 9.58 23.30
C HIS A 130 0.93 9.70 22.13
N PRO A 131 0.23 10.84 21.95
CA PRO A 131 -0.83 10.97 20.96
C PRO A 131 -0.41 10.60 19.54
N ALA A 132 0.79 11.04 19.11
CA ALA A 132 1.27 10.72 17.76
C ALA A 132 1.56 9.23 17.58
N LEU A 133 2.08 8.54 18.61
CA LEU A 133 2.32 7.10 18.53
C LEU A 133 1.01 6.32 18.54
N ARG A 134 0.00 6.81 19.26
CA ARG A 134 -1.32 6.21 19.27
C ARG A 134 -2.01 6.36 17.91
N THR A 135 -1.95 7.54 17.30
CA THR A 135 -2.43 7.75 15.92
C THR A 135 -1.72 6.80 14.97
N LEU A 136 -0.38 6.72 15.00
CA LEU A 136 0.39 5.78 14.18
C LEU A 136 0.00 4.31 14.42
N ARG A 137 -0.31 3.90 15.65
CA ARG A 137 -0.80 2.53 15.94
C ARG A 137 -2.18 2.28 15.34
N LEU A 138 -3.05 3.29 15.28
CA LEU A 138 -4.35 3.17 14.62
C LEU A 138 -4.20 3.12 13.10
N GLU A 139 -3.32 3.94 12.53
CA GLU A 139 -3.00 3.95 11.09
C GLU A 139 -2.40 2.62 10.60
N LEU A 140 -1.81 1.79 11.49
CA LEU A 140 -1.41 0.42 11.09
C LEU A 140 -2.59 -0.44 10.62
N ALA A 141 -3.82 -0.12 11.04
CA ALA A 141 -5.02 -0.80 10.56
C ALA A 141 -5.36 -0.43 9.12
N ASP A 142 -4.82 0.68 8.57
CA ASP A 142 -5.06 1.09 7.19
C ASP A 142 -4.38 0.16 6.17
N PHE A 143 -3.47 -0.72 6.62
CA PHE A 143 -2.95 -1.81 5.78
C PHE A 143 -3.90 -3.01 5.68
N GLY A 144 -4.98 -3.04 6.47
CA GLY A 144 -5.95 -4.12 6.52
C GLY A 144 -6.45 -4.38 7.94
N SER A 145 -5.68 -5.09 8.75
CA SER A 145 -5.95 -5.26 10.17
C SER A 145 -4.67 -5.21 11.01
N THR A 146 -4.82 -5.16 12.34
CA THR A 146 -3.67 -5.26 13.26
C THR A 146 -3.82 -6.48 14.15
N GLY A 147 -2.69 -7.09 14.49
CA GLY A 147 -2.63 -8.26 15.35
C GLY A 147 -1.27 -8.36 16.00
N THR A 148 -1.05 -9.44 16.74
CA THR A 148 0.23 -9.67 17.41
C THR A 148 1.15 -10.55 16.59
N LEU A 149 2.46 -10.34 16.69
CA LEU A 149 3.43 -11.19 15.99
C LEU A 149 3.30 -12.67 16.38
N GLY A 150 2.88 -12.94 17.62
CA GLY A 150 2.59 -14.29 18.12
C GLY A 150 1.35 -14.95 17.51
N GLU A 151 0.46 -14.20 16.85
CA GLU A 151 -0.62 -14.79 16.04
C GLU A 151 -0.06 -15.39 14.76
N LEU A 152 0.89 -14.72 14.11
CA LEU A 152 1.50 -15.10 12.83
C LEU A 152 2.65 -16.12 12.96
N TYR A 153 3.42 -16.03 14.04
CA TYR A 153 4.64 -16.80 14.25
C TYR A 153 4.66 -17.49 15.60
N ASP A 154 5.26 -18.68 15.64
CA ASP A 154 5.72 -19.26 16.88
C ASP A 154 7.04 -18.60 17.27
N VAL A 155 7.03 -17.85 18.38
CA VAL A 155 8.23 -17.19 18.91
C VAL A 155 8.96 -18.17 19.81
N LEU A 156 10.05 -18.74 19.31
CA LEU A 156 10.80 -19.77 20.02
C LEU A 156 11.97 -19.15 20.80
N PRO A 157 12.27 -19.65 22.01
CA PRO A 157 13.48 -19.28 22.72
C PRO A 157 14.73 -19.84 22.00
N PRO A 158 15.94 -19.44 22.42
CA PRO A 158 17.18 -20.03 21.93
C PRO A 158 17.16 -21.56 21.97
N GLY A 159 17.51 -22.20 20.86
CA GLY A 159 17.60 -23.66 20.74
C GLY A 159 18.79 -24.26 21.50
N HIS A 160 19.82 -23.44 21.74
CA HIS A 160 21.00 -23.78 22.55
C HIS A 160 21.28 -22.68 23.60
N ARG A 161 21.47 -23.08 24.86
CA ARG A 161 21.85 -22.18 25.97
C ARG A 161 23.22 -22.60 26.49
N PHE A 162 24.17 -21.66 26.49
CA PHE A 162 25.45 -21.87 27.16
C PHE A 162 25.22 -22.04 28.66
N SER A 163 25.57 -23.20 29.21
CA SER A 163 25.65 -23.36 30.66
C SER A 163 26.97 -22.74 31.12
N SER A 164 26.92 -21.79 32.06
CA SER A 164 28.14 -21.16 32.61
C SER A 164 28.92 -22.07 33.56
N ARG A 165 28.57 -23.37 33.64
CA ARG A 165 29.09 -24.30 34.67
C ARG A 165 29.89 -25.48 34.15
N SER A 166 30.03 -25.67 32.85
CA SER A 166 30.95 -26.67 32.31
C SER A 166 31.63 -26.15 31.06
N GLY A 167 32.94 -25.93 31.13
CA GLY A 167 33.78 -25.63 29.96
C GLY A 167 34.01 -26.83 29.04
N SER A 168 33.11 -27.83 29.04
CA SER A 168 33.24 -29.08 28.29
C SER A 168 32.40 -29.17 27.01
N ASP A 169 31.42 -28.28 26.81
CA ASP A 169 30.46 -28.41 25.69
C ASP A 169 30.80 -27.48 24.51
N ILE A 170 31.84 -26.65 24.64
CA ILE A 170 32.33 -25.78 23.56
C ILE A 170 33.63 -26.37 23.05
N ASP A 171 33.53 -27.30 22.11
CA ASP A 171 34.70 -27.75 21.38
C ASP A 171 35.06 -26.71 20.33
N HIS A 172 36.05 -25.88 20.64
CA HIS A 172 36.52 -24.82 19.76
C HIS A 172 37.22 -25.32 18.48
N ARG A 173 37.41 -26.63 18.28
CA ARG A 173 37.83 -27.25 17.01
C ARG A 173 37.96 -28.78 17.08
N SER A 174 37.26 -29.48 17.98
CA SER A 174 37.41 -30.94 18.04
C SER A 174 36.47 -31.67 17.07
N GLN A 175 37.13 -32.28 16.09
CA GLN A 175 36.84 -33.54 15.38
C GLN A 175 35.55 -34.35 15.70
N ALA A 176 34.38 -33.74 15.71
CA ALA A 176 33.11 -34.47 15.62
C ALA A 176 32.40 -34.10 14.31
N ALA A 177 32.40 -35.04 13.36
CA ALA A 177 31.73 -34.98 12.05
C ALA A 177 30.19 -34.87 12.09
N ARG A 178 29.61 -34.30 13.16
CA ARG A 178 28.16 -34.28 13.45
C ARG A 178 27.61 -33.01 14.12
N GLY A 179 28.45 -32.03 14.47
CA GLY A 179 27.99 -30.78 15.10
C GLY A 179 27.24 -29.85 14.14
N VAL A 180 26.25 -29.11 14.65
CA VAL A 180 25.45 -28.12 13.91
C VAL A 180 25.87 -26.71 14.30
N ARG A 181 25.91 -25.78 13.34
CA ARG A 181 26.30 -24.37 13.56
C ARG A 181 25.39 -23.67 14.56
N VAL A 182 25.97 -23.03 15.59
CA VAL A 182 25.25 -22.20 16.55
C VAL A 182 25.30 -20.74 16.10
N LEU A 183 24.16 -20.18 15.68
CA LEU A 183 24.04 -18.78 15.31
C LEU A 183 23.99 -17.88 16.55
N ARG A 184 24.90 -16.93 16.63
CA ARG A 184 24.96 -15.88 17.65
C ARG A 184 24.33 -14.61 17.11
N GLY A 185 23.99 -13.69 18.01
CA GLY A 185 23.46 -12.38 17.61
C GLY A 185 24.36 -11.67 16.60
N ARG A 186 25.70 -11.75 16.76
CA ARG A 186 26.65 -11.10 15.83
C ARG A 186 26.60 -11.66 14.40
N ASP A 187 26.19 -12.92 14.25
CA ASP A 187 26.15 -13.64 12.97
C ASP A 187 24.93 -13.24 12.13
N ILE A 188 23.97 -12.48 12.70
CA ILE A 188 22.79 -11.93 12.00
C ILE A 188 23.11 -10.51 11.56
N LEU A 189 23.32 -10.26 10.27
CA LEU A 189 23.79 -8.97 9.77
C LEU A 189 22.67 -7.95 9.58
N ARG A 190 23.03 -6.66 9.53
CA ARG A 190 22.08 -5.54 9.34
C ARG A 190 21.48 -5.48 7.93
N ASN A 191 22.17 -6.02 6.94
CA ASN A 191 21.65 -6.19 5.57
C ASN A 191 20.58 -7.29 5.50
N GLY A 192 20.32 -8.00 6.60
CA GLY A 192 19.29 -9.02 6.67
C GLY A 192 19.73 -10.42 6.25
N THR A 193 21.03 -10.67 6.12
CA THR A 193 21.61 -11.99 5.86
C THR A 193 22.25 -12.58 7.11
N VAL A 194 22.52 -13.88 7.09
CA VAL A 194 23.40 -14.54 8.06
C VAL A 194 24.83 -14.50 7.51
N VAL A 195 25.83 -14.42 8.39
CA VAL A 195 27.26 -14.48 7.98
C VAL A 195 27.56 -15.83 7.35
N ASP A 196 28.26 -15.84 6.21
CA ASP A 196 28.67 -17.07 5.54
C ASP A 196 29.64 -17.90 6.38
N THR A 197 29.57 -19.23 6.23
CA THR A 197 30.40 -20.16 7.01
C THR A 197 31.88 -20.10 6.64
N GLU A 198 32.21 -19.68 5.42
CA GLU A 198 33.60 -19.62 4.93
C GLU A 198 34.38 -18.45 5.56
N ASP A 199 33.67 -17.42 6.05
CA ASP A 199 34.24 -16.18 6.59
C ASP A 199 34.24 -16.11 8.14
N ASP A 200 33.71 -17.11 8.86
CA ASP A 200 33.61 -17.12 10.33
C ASP A 200 34.60 -18.11 10.97
N ASP A 201 35.85 -17.68 11.14
CA ASP A 201 36.93 -18.44 11.82
C ASP A 201 36.58 -18.87 13.26
N ASP A 202 35.55 -18.26 13.86
CA ASP A 202 35.05 -18.46 15.23
C ASP A 202 33.74 -19.26 15.28
N ALA A 203 33.36 -19.99 14.22
CA ALA A 203 32.10 -20.72 14.16
C ALA A 203 31.98 -21.74 15.31
N GLN A 204 30.88 -21.67 16.06
CA GLN A 204 30.58 -22.60 17.15
C GLN A 204 29.69 -23.74 16.67
N LEU A 205 30.03 -24.97 17.05
CA LEU A 205 29.25 -26.16 16.73
C LEU A 205 28.67 -26.77 18.01
N ALA A 206 27.44 -27.29 17.94
CA ALA A 206 26.81 -28.01 19.04
C ALA A 206 26.03 -29.23 18.51
N ASP A 207 25.97 -30.30 19.30
CA ASP A 207 25.06 -31.41 19.04
C ASP A 207 23.68 -31.07 19.60
N VAL A 208 22.71 -30.84 18.70
CA VAL A 208 21.36 -30.43 19.06
C VAL A 208 20.33 -31.30 18.33
N PRO A 209 19.26 -31.77 19.03
CA PRO A 209 18.18 -32.53 18.43
C PRO A 209 17.45 -31.79 17.29
N LEU A 210 16.92 -32.54 16.32
CA LEU A 210 16.32 -32.00 15.09
C LEU A 210 15.15 -31.04 15.32
N ASP A 211 14.37 -31.22 16.39
CA ASP A 211 13.21 -30.38 16.73
C ASP A 211 13.60 -28.95 17.13
N ARG A 212 14.83 -28.76 17.62
CA ARG A 212 15.38 -27.47 18.03
C ARG A 212 16.23 -26.78 16.95
N ARG A 213 16.45 -27.44 15.80
CA ARG A 213 17.19 -26.85 14.68
C ARG A 213 16.35 -25.82 13.94
N LEU A 214 17.04 -24.89 13.29
CA LEU A 214 16.46 -23.92 12.38
C LEU A 214 15.97 -24.63 11.11
N ARG A 215 14.99 -24.02 10.45
CA ARG A 215 14.41 -24.45 9.18
C ARG A 215 14.51 -23.29 8.19
N ALA A 216 14.53 -23.61 6.90
CA ALA A 216 14.44 -22.60 5.85
C ALA A 216 13.11 -21.83 6.01
N GLY A 217 13.19 -20.50 5.94
CA GLY A 217 12.06 -19.59 6.20
C GLY A 217 11.82 -19.25 7.68
N ASP A 218 12.62 -19.77 8.61
CA ASP A 218 12.64 -19.23 9.98
C ASP A 218 13.27 -17.81 9.95
N PHE A 219 12.72 -16.86 10.70
CA PHE A 219 13.44 -15.62 10.97
C PHE A 219 14.25 -15.71 12.24
N VAL A 220 15.49 -15.23 12.19
CA VAL A 220 16.39 -15.12 13.34
C VAL A 220 16.57 -13.65 13.72
N VAL A 221 16.28 -13.33 14.99
CA VAL A 221 16.31 -11.96 15.52
C VAL A 221 17.37 -11.84 16.60
N ARG A 222 18.17 -10.77 16.57
CA ARG A 222 19.08 -10.45 17.68
C ARG A 222 18.28 -10.13 18.94
N ALA A 223 18.43 -10.92 19.99
CA ALA A 223 17.75 -10.71 21.28
C ALA A 223 18.23 -9.44 22.00
N ILE A 224 19.48 -9.03 21.75
CA ILE A 224 20.08 -7.81 22.30
C ILE A 224 20.71 -7.04 21.13
N THR A 225 20.29 -5.80 20.93
CA THR A 225 20.84 -4.94 19.88
C THR A 225 21.03 -3.52 20.39
N SER A 226 22.17 -2.91 20.09
CA SER A 226 22.35 -1.46 20.21
C SER A 226 21.56 -0.79 19.09
N ASN A 227 20.48 -0.09 19.42
CA ASN A 227 19.65 0.57 18.43
C ASN A 227 20.11 2.00 18.21
N ARG A 228 20.45 2.35 16.98
CA ARG A 228 20.67 3.76 16.62
C ARG A 228 19.31 4.40 16.33
N PRO A 229 19.16 5.72 16.56
CA PRO A 229 17.96 6.42 16.12
C PRO A 229 17.73 6.18 14.62
N GLY A 230 16.54 5.70 14.26
CA GLY A 230 16.21 5.40 12.86
C GLY A 230 16.56 3.98 12.39
N ASP A 231 16.98 3.07 13.28
CA ASP A 231 17.12 1.64 12.98
C ASP A 231 15.87 0.84 13.42
N GLY A 232 15.54 -0.21 12.66
CA GLY A 232 14.58 -1.25 13.07
C GLY A 232 15.26 -2.46 13.72
N LEU A 233 14.55 -3.59 13.81
CA LEU A 233 15.11 -4.83 14.36
C LEU A 233 16.16 -5.42 13.41
N ILE A 234 17.22 -6.00 13.98
CA ILE A 234 18.21 -6.76 13.22
C ILE A 234 17.73 -8.21 13.11
N ILE A 235 17.24 -8.56 11.93
CA ILE A 235 16.55 -9.81 11.63
C ILE A 235 16.97 -10.33 10.25
N ALA A 236 17.24 -11.63 10.15
CA ALA A 236 17.54 -12.33 8.90
C ALA A 236 16.57 -13.49 8.67
N GLU A 237 16.31 -13.81 7.41
CA GLU A 237 15.62 -15.04 7.03
C GLU A 237 16.66 -16.14 6.80
N VAL A 238 16.41 -17.32 7.37
CA VAL A 238 17.27 -18.49 7.23
C VAL A 238 16.97 -19.15 5.89
N THR A 239 17.98 -19.24 5.02
CA THR A 239 17.91 -19.90 3.72
C THR A 239 18.35 -21.36 3.80
N SER A 240 18.33 -22.08 2.67
CA SER A 240 18.85 -23.45 2.63
C SER A 240 20.38 -23.50 2.73
N GLU A 241 21.08 -22.43 2.36
CA GLU A 241 22.55 -22.31 2.43
C GLU A 241 23.04 -22.11 3.87
N ASP A 242 22.19 -21.51 4.72
CA ASP A 242 22.48 -21.29 6.14
C ASP A 242 22.38 -22.56 7.00
N LEU A 243 21.90 -23.66 6.43
CA LEU A 243 21.57 -24.89 7.13
C LEU A 243 22.65 -25.98 6.94
N PRO A 244 22.86 -26.86 7.94
CA PRO A 244 22.13 -26.96 9.21
C PRO A 244 22.62 -25.96 10.28
N ALA A 245 21.67 -25.35 11.00
CA ALA A 245 21.98 -24.39 12.08
C ALA A 245 21.00 -24.45 13.26
N VAL A 246 21.39 -23.88 14.41
CA VAL A 246 20.59 -23.70 15.64
C VAL A 246 20.77 -22.30 16.20
N ALA A 247 19.72 -21.71 16.79
CA ALA A 247 19.81 -20.42 17.47
C ALA A 247 20.52 -20.53 18.84
N GLY A 248 21.59 -19.75 19.02
CA GLY A 248 22.30 -19.58 20.29
C GLY A 248 21.59 -18.61 21.25
N SER A 249 22.15 -18.43 22.45
CA SER A 249 21.50 -17.71 23.57
C SER A 249 21.12 -16.24 23.31
N SER A 250 21.70 -15.61 22.29
CA SER A 250 21.46 -14.23 21.88
C SER A 250 20.55 -14.09 20.65
N VAL A 251 19.92 -15.18 20.22
CA VAL A 251 19.06 -15.23 19.03
C VAL A 251 17.68 -15.78 19.40
N LEU A 252 16.63 -15.06 19.00
CA LEU A 252 15.24 -15.53 19.05
C LEU A 252 14.83 -15.99 17.65
N VAL A 253 13.92 -16.96 17.59
CA VAL A 253 13.44 -17.52 16.32
C VAL A 253 11.96 -17.22 16.16
N LEU A 254 11.57 -16.74 14.97
CA LEU A 254 10.18 -16.64 14.55
C LEU A 254 9.94 -17.70 13.50
N ARG A 255 9.18 -18.73 13.87
CA ARG A 255 8.79 -19.79 12.96
C ARG A 255 7.40 -19.52 12.41
N ARG A 256 7.27 -19.42 11.09
CA ARG A 256 6.01 -19.12 10.43
C ARG A 256 4.97 -20.21 10.72
N LYS A 257 3.77 -19.80 11.12
CA LYS A 257 2.62 -20.72 11.18
C LYS A 257 2.10 -20.94 9.76
N ALA A 258 1.67 -22.17 9.46
CA ALA A 258 1.35 -22.62 8.10
C ALA A 258 0.21 -21.85 7.39
N GLN A 259 -0.45 -20.91 8.06
CA GLN A 259 -1.72 -20.30 7.63
C GLN A 259 -1.58 -19.00 6.82
N HIS A 260 -0.39 -18.42 6.67
CA HIS A 260 -0.25 -17.10 6.03
C HIS A 260 0.53 -17.19 4.72
N PRO A 261 0.13 -16.50 3.62
CA PRO A 261 0.84 -16.49 2.32
C PRO A 261 2.27 -15.92 2.36
N GLY A 262 3.09 -16.23 1.35
CA GLY A 262 4.46 -15.71 1.20
C GLY A 262 4.57 -14.18 1.22
N PRO A 263 3.74 -13.42 0.47
CA PRO A 263 3.78 -11.95 0.49
C PRO A 263 3.57 -11.34 1.88
N VAL A 264 2.78 -11.99 2.75
CA VAL A 264 2.58 -11.55 4.14
C VAL A 264 3.86 -11.71 4.95
N HIS A 265 4.61 -12.80 4.71
CA HIS A 265 5.89 -13.06 5.37
C HIS A 265 6.90 -11.96 5.07
N ASP A 266 7.05 -11.60 3.79
CA ASP A 266 7.97 -10.55 3.32
C ASP A 266 7.57 -9.14 3.81
N PHE A 267 6.27 -8.87 3.85
CA PHE A 267 5.73 -7.63 4.38
C PHE A 267 6.01 -7.46 5.86
N VAL A 268 5.77 -8.51 6.67
CA VAL A 268 6.07 -8.48 8.10
C VAL A 268 7.57 -8.36 8.33
N LEU A 269 8.42 -9.04 7.55
CA LEU A 269 9.87 -8.88 7.63
C LEU A 269 10.30 -7.42 7.38
N SER A 270 9.75 -6.81 6.33
CA SER A 270 9.97 -5.41 6.00
C SER A 270 9.53 -4.48 7.13
N TYR A 271 8.37 -4.74 7.74
CA TYR A 271 7.89 -3.99 8.89
C TYR A 271 8.82 -4.13 10.10
N LEU A 272 9.23 -5.35 10.46
CA LEU A 272 10.12 -5.60 11.60
C LEU A 272 11.49 -4.92 11.44
N ARG A 273 12.00 -4.84 10.21
CA ARG A 273 13.23 -4.10 9.87
C ARG A 273 13.04 -2.58 9.84
N SER A 274 11.81 -2.10 9.82
CA SER A 274 11.53 -0.67 9.77
C SER A 274 11.78 0.00 11.14
N PRO A 275 12.14 1.29 11.16
CA PRO A 275 12.26 2.05 12.42
C PRO A 275 10.91 2.17 13.13
N ARG A 276 9.82 2.10 12.36
CA ARG A 276 8.44 2.17 12.86
C ARG A 276 8.10 1.01 13.79
N CYS A 277 8.58 -0.20 13.51
CA CYS A 277 8.37 -1.33 14.42
C CYS A 277 8.94 -1.04 15.80
N VAL A 278 10.16 -0.50 15.88
CA VAL A 278 10.79 -0.17 17.16
C VAL A 278 10.06 0.96 17.86
N GLU A 279 9.74 2.03 17.13
CA GLU A 279 9.05 3.23 17.66
C GLU A 279 7.68 2.88 18.27
N LEU A 280 6.95 1.97 17.63
CA LEU A 280 5.62 1.55 18.08
C LEU A 280 5.70 0.45 19.15
N SER A 281 6.82 -0.26 19.24
CA SER A 281 7.06 -1.29 20.24
C SER A 281 7.32 -0.70 21.63
N LEU A 282 6.71 -1.29 22.64
CA LEU A 282 6.90 -0.90 24.05
C LEU A 282 8.10 -1.64 24.69
N VAL A 283 9.14 -1.93 23.91
CA VAL A 283 10.27 -2.75 24.38
C VAL A 283 11.15 -1.96 25.35
N ASP A 284 11.60 -2.64 26.42
CA ASP A 284 12.54 -2.09 27.39
C ASP A 284 13.84 -1.65 26.69
N GLN A 285 14.08 -0.33 26.66
CA GLN A 285 15.33 0.27 26.21
C GLN A 285 16.27 0.42 27.41
N LEU A 286 17.34 -0.38 27.43
CA LEU A 286 18.41 -0.28 28.42
C LEU A 286 19.63 0.35 27.72
N HIS A 287 19.98 1.60 28.05
CA HIS A 287 21.14 2.33 27.48
C HIS A 287 21.18 2.44 25.94
N GLY A 288 20.03 2.64 25.30
CA GLY A 288 19.97 2.64 23.82
C GLY A 288 20.12 1.25 23.21
N ALA A 289 20.14 0.18 24.02
CA ALA A 289 20.01 -1.18 23.56
C ALA A 289 18.59 -1.71 23.80
N ILE A 290 18.05 -2.37 22.78
CA ILE A 290 16.77 -3.08 22.84
C ILE A 290 17.05 -4.49 23.32
N ARG A 291 16.34 -4.92 24.37
CA ARG A 291 16.33 -6.32 24.80
C ARG A 291 15.00 -6.96 24.49
N LEU A 292 15.01 -7.89 23.55
CA LEU A 292 13.85 -8.69 23.18
C LEU A 292 13.78 -9.96 24.03
N THR A 293 12.58 -10.26 24.48
CA THR A 293 12.19 -11.52 25.10
C THR A 293 11.17 -12.21 24.21
N VAL A 294 10.96 -13.51 24.38
CA VAL A 294 9.89 -14.25 23.67
C VAL A 294 8.54 -13.57 23.87
N SER A 295 8.23 -13.16 25.11
CA SER A 295 6.98 -12.46 25.42
C SER A 295 6.90 -11.09 24.75
N SER A 296 7.93 -10.24 24.85
CA SER A 296 7.88 -8.91 24.24
C SER A 296 7.77 -8.98 22.72
N LEU A 297 8.50 -9.90 22.09
CA LEU A 297 8.48 -10.11 20.64
C LEU A 297 7.12 -10.69 20.19
N SER A 298 6.58 -11.67 20.91
CA SER A 298 5.25 -12.25 20.63
C SER A 298 4.10 -11.25 20.75
N ASN A 299 4.20 -10.26 21.65
CA ASN A 299 3.17 -9.24 21.84
C ASN A 299 3.40 -7.98 20.98
N MET A 300 4.40 -7.97 20.09
CA MET A 300 4.60 -6.84 19.18
C MET A 300 3.40 -6.71 18.25
N LEU A 301 2.88 -5.48 18.14
CA LEU A 301 1.83 -5.15 17.19
C LEU A 301 2.42 -5.19 15.78
N VAL A 302 1.75 -5.89 14.87
CA VAL A 302 2.12 -5.97 13.46
C VAL A 302 0.90 -5.71 12.58
N PRO A 303 1.08 -5.03 11.43
CA PRO A 303 0.04 -4.90 10.44
C PRO A 303 -0.17 -6.23 9.69
N HIS A 304 -1.42 -6.57 9.43
CA HIS A 304 -1.83 -7.64 8.52
C HIS A 304 -2.35 -7.01 7.24
N PRO A 305 -1.68 -7.26 6.10
CA PRO A 305 -2.14 -6.74 4.83
C PRO A 305 -3.48 -7.38 4.45
N ASP A 306 -4.42 -6.58 3.95
CA ASP A 306 -5.65 -7.07 3.36
C ASP A 306 -5.40 -7.78 2.00
N SER A 307 -6.46 -8.28 1.37
CA SER A 307 -6.36 -8.99 0.09
C SER A 307 -5.80 -8.14 -1.05
N GLU A 308 -6.07 -6.83 -1.04
CA GLU A 308 -5.59 -5.91 -2.07
C GLU A 308 -4.09 -5.69 -1.92
N MET A 309 -3.65 -5.37 -0.71
CA MET A 309 -2.24 -5.20 -0.37
C MET A 309 -1.45 -6.49 -0.59
N ILE A 310 -2.00 -7.66 -0.23
CA ILE A 310 -1.38 -8.96 -0.53
C ILE A 310 -1.16 -9.14 -2.03
N THR A 311 -2.15 -8.79 -2.85
CA THR A 311 -2.08 -8.90 -4.31
C THR A 311 -1.03 -7.94 -4.88
N ALA A 312 -1.03 -6.69 -4.44
CA ALA A 312 -0.03 -5.69 -4.83
C ALA A 312 1.40 -6.14 -4.47
N LEU A 313 1.61 -6.65 -3.25
CA LEU A 313 2.89 -7.18 -2.80
C LEU A 313 3.33 -8.40 -3.63
N ALA A 314 2.40 -9.30 -3.95
CA ALA A 314 2.69 -10.45 -4.81
C ALA A 314 3.14 -10.01 -6.21
N HIS A 315 2.47 -9.02 -6.80
CA HIS A 315 2.88 -8.44 -8.09
C HIS A 315 4.27 -7.81 -8.02
N LEU A 316 4.57 -7.02 -6.98
CA LEU A 316 5.89 -6.44 -6.79
C LEU A 316 6.99 -7.50 -6.66
N GLN A 317 6.72 -8.58 -5.92
CA GLN A 317 7.68 -9.67 -5.77
C GLN A 317 7.91 -10.42 -7.09
N GLN A 318 6.85 -10.65 -7.89
CA GLN A 318 6.99 -11.22 -9.24
C GLN A 318 7.83 -10.33 -10.15
N VAL A 319 7.60 -9.01 -10.12
CA VAL A 319 8.39 -8.03 -10.89
C VAL A 319 9.86 -8.05 -10.46
N LYS A 320 10.13 -8.03 -9.15
CA LYS A 320 11.49 -8.14 -8.60
C LYS A 320 12.18 -9.41 -9.09
N ASN A 321 11.53 -10.57 -8.98
CA ASN A 321 12.09 -11.85 -9.42
C ASN A 321 12.40 -11.85 -10.93
N LYS A 322 11.51 -11.27 -11.74
CA LYS A 322 11.70 -11.17 -13.19
C LYS A 322 12.87 -10.26 -13.56
N MET A 323 13.00 -9.11 -12.89
CA MET A 323 14.13 -8.20 -13.08
C MET A 323 15.46 -8.81 -12.63
N GLN A 324 15.47 -9.53 -11.50
CA GLN A 324 16.65 -10.28 -11.05
C GLN A 324 17.05 -11.36 -12.07
N GLY A 325 16.07 -12.06 -12.65
CA GLY A 325 16.31 -13.01 -13.74
C GLY A 325 17.02 -12.36 -14.94
N TRP A 326 16.59 -11.17 -15.35
CA TRP A 326 17.25 -10.42 -16.43
C TRP A 326 18.64 -9.93 -16.06
N GLN A 327 18.87 -9.51 -14.82
CA GLN A 327 20.19 -9.14 -14.33
C GLN A 327 21.15 -10.33 -14.33
N ASN A 328 20.67 -11.49 -13.87
CA ASN A 328 21.45 -12.73 -13.88
C ASN A 328 21.76 -13.20 -15.31
N GLU A 329 20.80 -13.07 -16.23
CA GLU A 329 21.00 -13.35 -17.67
C GLU A 329 22.10 -12.45 -18.26
N ALA A 330 22.06 -11.14 -17.97
CA ALA A 330 23.07 -10.20 -18.43
C ALA A 330 24.46 -10.49 -17.83
N SER A 331 24.52 -10.77 -16.53
CA SER A 331 25.77 -11.09 -15.83
C SER A 331 26.36 -12.41 -16.33
N GLY A 332 25.52 -13.43 -16.54
CA GLY A 332 25.94 -14.70 -17.14
C GLY A 332 26.49 -14.53 -18.55
N LEU A 333 25.85 -13.70 -19.39
CA LEU A 333 26.35 -13.38 -20.72
C LEU A 333 27.75 -12.72 -20.65
N LEU A 334 27.93 -11.74 -19.76
CA LEU A 334 29.20 -11.04 -19.56
C LEU A 334 30.30 -11.95 -19.00
N ASN A 335 29.97 -12.86 -18.09
CA ASN A 335 30.95 -13.79 -17.53
C ASN A 335 31.34 -14.87 -18.56
N SER A 336 30.42 -15.22 -19.47
CA SER A 336 30.66 -16.26 -20.49
C SER A 336 31.44 -15.80 -21.74
N VAL A 337 31.86 -14.54 -21.80
CA VAL A 337 32.54 -13.97 -22.99
C VAL A 337 33.79 -14.75 -23.39
N PHE A 338 34.50 -15.33 -22.44
CA PHE A 338 35.76 -16.06 -22.68
C PHE A 338 35.60 -17.58 -22.68
N ASP A 339 34.38 -18.10 -22.47
CA ASP A 339 34.13 -19.55 -22.37
C ASP A 339 33.98 -20.22 -23.75
N GLU A 340 33.81 -19.43 -24.80
CA GLU A 340 33.63 -19.94 -26.17
C GLU A 340 34.94 -20.37 -26.82
N ARG A 341 34.87 -21.42 -27.64
CA ARG A 341 36.03 -22.00 -28.35
C ARG A 341 36.74 -21.02 -29.31
N SER A 342 36.09 -19.91 -29.66
CA SER A 342 36.71 -18.85 -30.47
C SER A 342 36.12 -17.47 -30.16
N ALA A 343 36.94 -16.43 -30.29
CA ALA A 343 36.51 -15.05 -30.13
C ALA A 343 35.37 -14.64 -31.10
N LYS A 344 35.32 -15.25 -32.30
CA LYS A 344 34.25 -15.01 -33.27
C LYS A 344 32.91 -15.55 -32.77
N ALA A 345 32.90 -16.74 -32.18
CA ALA A 345 31.70 -17.34 -31.58
C ALA A 345 31.20 -16.55 -30.37
N ALA A 346 32.11 -16.15 -29.47
CA ALA A 346 31.80 -15.26 -28.34
C ALA A 346 31.13 -13.96 -28.79
N ARG A 347 31.73 -13.28 -29.78
CA ARG A 347 31.19 -12.03 -30.32
C ARG A 347 29.78 -12.19 -30.90
N THR A 348 29.54 -13.23 -31.70
CA THR A 348 28.20 -13.48 -32.26
C THR A 348 27.17 -13.71 -31.16
N ARG A 349 27.50 -14.58 -30.18
CA ARG A 349 26.63 -14.88 -29.05
C ARG A 349 26.26 -13.64 -28.25
N ILE A 350 27.24 -12.81 -27.89
CA ILE A 350 27.00 -11.55 -27.14
C ILE A 350 26.11 -10.59 -27.92
N ILE A 351 26.34 -10.44 -29.23
CA ILE A 351 25.54 -9.53 -30.06
C ILE A 351 24.10 -10.01 -30.18
N GLU A 352 23.89 -11.31 -30.41
CA GLU A 352 22.58 -11.91 -30.61
C GLU A 352 21.79 -12.01 -29.31
N GLN A 353 22.37 -12.60 -28.26
CA GLN A 353 21.70 -12.74 -26.95
C GLN A 353 21.54 -11.37 -26.28
N GLY A 354 22.55 -10.49 -26.41
CA GLY A 354 22.46 -9.11 -25.92
C GLY A 354 21.42 -8.25 -26.65
N ARG A 355 21.00 -8.60 -27.88
CA ARG A 355 19.94 -7.86 -28.60
C ARG A 355 18.61 -7.95 -27.87
N THR A 356 18.23 -9.14 -27.40
CA THR A 356 16.97 -9.34 -26.67
C THR A 356 16.95 -8.56 -25.36
N LEU A 357 18.05 -8.57 -24.61
CA LEU A 357 18.17 -7.80 -23.36
C LEU A 357 18.07 -6.29 -23.60
N ARG A 358 18.74 -5.76 -24.64
CA ARG A 358 18.61 -4.35 -25.04
C ARG A 358 17.18 -4.00 -25.42
N GLN A 359 16.52 -4.81 -26.24
CA GLN A 359 15.13 -4.57 -26.63
C GLN A 359 14.18 -4.57 -25.42
N ARG A 360 14.38 -5.48 -24.45
CA ARG A 360 13.60 -5.47 -23.20
C ARG A 360 13.82 -4.18 -22.39
N ALA A 361 15.07 -3.73 -22.31
CA ALA A 361 15.41 -2.49 -21.60
C ALA A 361 14.84 -1.25 -22.30
N GLU A 362 14.97 -1.16 -23.63
CA GLU A 362 14.39 -0.07 -24.44
C GLU A 362 12.86 -0.05 -24.34
N GLU A 363 12.21 -1.23 -24.34
CA GLU A 363 10.77 -1.33 -24.15
C GLU A 363 10.34 -0.87 -22.76
N ALA A 364 11.07 -1.28 -21.71
CA ALA A 364 10.83 -0.80 -20.35
C ALA A 364 11.05 0.71 -20.23
N ASP A 365 12.11 1.24 -20.86
CA ASP A 365 12.42 2.68 -20.88
C ASP A 365 11.34 3.48 -21.59
N SER A 366 10.77 2.95 -22.68
CA SER A 366 9.66 3.63 -23.39
C SER A 366 8.43 3.86 -22.50
N LEU A 367 8.22 2.99 -21.50
CA LEU A 367 7.14 3.09 -20.51
C LEU A 367 7.45 4.08 -19.37
N THR A 368 8.61 4.73 -19.36
CA THR A 368 8.89 5.82 -18.41
C THR A 368 8.22 7.12 -18.83
N SER A 369 8.03 7.32 -20.13
CA SER A 369 7.37 8.51 -20.69
C SER A 369 5.84 8.42 -20.60
N LEU A 370 5.16 9.55 -20.38
CA LEU A 370 3.69 9.60 -20.34
C LEU A 370 3.08 9.08 -21.65
N SER A 371 3.57 9.56 -22.80
CA SER A 371 3.10 9.14 -24.13
C SER A 371 3.27 7.62 -24.34
N GLY A 372 4.47 7.09 -24.03
CA GLY A 372 4.73 5.66 -24.17
C GLY A 372 3.84 4.79 -23.28
N ARG A 373 3.55 5.22 -22.04
CA ARG A 373 2.57 4.55 -21.18
C ARG A 373 1.17 4.57 -21.78
N ILE A 374 0.69 5.74 -22.21
CA ILE A 374 -0.67 5.87 -22.76
C ILE A 374 -0.84 4.98 -23.99
N ARG A 375 0.08 5.06 -24.95
CA ARG A 375 -0.04 4.32 -26.22
C ARG A 375 0.02 2.81 -26.07
N LYS A 376 0.64 2.29 -25.00
CA LYS A 376 0.89 0.85 -24.81
C LYS A 376 0.06 0.20 -23.71
N ARG A 377 -0.38 0.96 -22.70
CA ARG A 377 -0.98 0.43 -21.47
C ARG A 377 -2.38 0.94 -21.18
N PHE A 378 -2.79 2.07 -21.76
CA PHE A 378 -4.13 2.58 -21.52
C PHE A 378 -5.16 1.82 -22.37
N PRO A 379 -6.44 1.81 -21.96
CA PRO A 379 -7.52 1.23 -22.75
C PRO A 379 -7.57 1.81 -24.16
N LEU A 380 -7.90 0.96 -25.14
CA LEU A 380 -7.93 1.29 -26.57
C LEU A 380 -8.59 2.65 -26.90
N PRO A 381 -9.78 2.99 -26.36
CA PRO A 381 -10.43 4.25 -26.70
C PRO A 381 -9.59 5.48 -26.34
N VAL A 382 -8.84 5.40 -25.24
CA VAL A 382 -7.97 6.47 -24.76
C VAL A 382 -6.66 6.47 -25.54
N ALA A 383 -5.99 5.33 -25.64
CA ALA A 383 -4.71 5.21 -26.33
C ALA A 383 -4.81 5.61 -27.81
N TYR A 384 -5.89 5.20 -28.49
CA TYR A 384 -6.13 5.55 -29.90
C TYR A 384 -6.25 7.06 -30.11
N ARG A 385 -7.05 7.74 -29.26
CA ARG A 385 -7.25 9.19 -29.36
C ARG A 385 -5.98 9.96 -29.05
N TRP A 386 -5.15 9.45 -28.13
CA TRP A 386 -3.86 10.06 -27.81
C TRP A 386 -2.95 10.03 -29.03
N ARG A 387 -2.83 8.86 -29.68
CA ARG A 387 -2.05 8.70 -30.91
C ARG A 387 -2.55 9.62 -32.02
N ALA A 388 -3.86 9.72 -32.20
CA ALA A 388 -4.46 10.61 -33.20
C ALA A 388 -4.11 12.09 -32.93
N MET A 389 -4.22 12.53 -31.68
CA MET A 389 -3.83 13.88 -31.26
C MET A 389 -2.33 14.13 -31.50
N GLU A 390 -1.44 13.21 -31.13
CA GLU A 390 0.00 13.35 -31.39
C GLU A 390 0.31 13.45 -32.88
N ALA A 391 -0.39 12.69 -33.72
CA ALA A 391 -0.24 12.77 -35.17
C ALA A 391 -0.60 14.17 -35.69
N GLU A 392 -1.72 14.75 -35.24
CA GLU A 392 -2.14 16.12 -35.61
C GLU A 392 -1.16 17.20 -35.13
N LEU A 393 -0.51 16.99 -33.98
CA LEU A 393 0.48 17.92 -33.43
C LEU A 393 1.87 17.77 -34.07
N SER A 394 2.16 16.65 -34.74
CA SER A 394 3.48 16.38 -35.32
C SER A 394 3.87 17.35 -36.45
N GLY A 395 2.88 17.92 -37.14
CA GLY A 395 3.07 18.95 -38.18
C GLY A 395 3.30 20.37 -37.66
N GLY A 396 3.37 20.56 -36.33
CA GLY A 396 3.45 21.87 -35.68
C GLY A 396 2.10 22.41 -35.22
N PRO A 397 2.05 23.67 -34.72
CA PRO A 397 0.81 24.27 -34.21
C PRO A 397 -0.24 24.39 -35.32
N SER A 398 -1.35 23.66 -35.18
CA SER A 398 -2.45 23.65 -36.14
C SER A 398 -3.79 23.68 -35.43
N ARG A 399 -4.82 24.21 -36.10
CA ARG A 399 -6.18 24.21 -35.55
C ARG A 399 -6.68 22.78 -35.34
N ALA A 400 -6.37 21.87 -36.27
CA ALA A 400 -6.65 20.44 -36.13
C ALA A 400 -6.00 19.84 -34.87
N GLY A 401 -4.75 20.18 -34.57
CA GLY A 401 -4.06 19.75 -33.35
C GLY A 401 -4.71 20.28 -32.07
N TYR A 402 -5.09 21.56 -32.04
CA TYR A 402 -5.83 22.14 -30.92
C TYR A 402 -7.18 21.43 -30.70
N GLU A 403 -7.91 21.20 -31.79
CA GLU A 403 -9.19 20.51 -31.75
C GLU A 403 -9.07 19.05 -31.35
N ALA A 404 -7.99 18.37 -31.73
CA ALA A 404 -7.70 17.01 -31.33
C ALA A 404 -7.44 16.90 -29.82
N ILE A 405 -6.78 17.88 -29.20
CA ILE A 405 -6.60 17.95 -27.73
C ILE A 405 -7.97 18.06 -27.04
N LEU A 406 -8.82 18.99 -27.47
CA LEU A 406 -10.14 19.19 -26.87
C LEU A 406 -11.05 17.97 -27.10
N GLY A 407 -11.00 17.38 -28.30
CA GLY A 407 -11.74 16.17 -28.65
C GLY A 407 -11.23 14.91 -27.96
N PHE A 408 -9.96 14.88 -27.56
CA PHE A 408 -9.42 13.82 -26.70
C PHE A 408 -10.01 13.94 -25.29
N PHE A 409 -9.99 15.14 -24.70
CA PHE A 409 -10.56 15.37 -23.37
C PHE A 409 -12.05 15.02 -23.29
N GLU A 410 -12.83 15.33 -24.32
CA GLU A 410 -14.25 14.95 -24.42
C GLU A 410 -14.43 13.42 -24.42
N VAL A 411 -13.63 12.69 -25.20
CA VAL A 411 -13.68 11.22 -25.24
C VAL A 411 -13.22 10.59 -23.92
N LEU A 412 -12.19 11.16 -23.30
CA LEU A 412 -11.73 10.72 -21.99
C LEU A 412 -12.82 10.85 -20.93
N ALA A 413 -13.50 12.01 -20.88
CA ALA A 413 -14.62 12.23 -19.98
C ALA A 413 -15.78 11.26 -20.27
N ALA A 414 -16.10 11.04 -21.56
CA ALA A 414 -17.14 10.09 -21.95
C ALA A 414 -16.81 8.66 -21.50
N TYR A 415 -15.58 8.19 -21.76
CA TYR A 415 -15.11 6.86 -21.36
C TYR A 415 -15.21 6.66 -19.84
N LEU A 416 -14.64 7.57 -19.06
CA LEU A 416 -14.68 7.50 -17.59
C LEU A 416 -16.12 7.57 -17.06
N ALA A 417 -17.00 8.37 -17.67
CA ALA A 417 -18.41 8.43 -17.30
C ALA A 417 -19.14 7.11 -17.57
N GLN A 418 -18.86 6.43 -18.69
CA GLN A 418 -19.43 5.09 -18.94
C GLN A 418 -18.95 4.06 -17.90
N LEU A 419 -17.67 4.14 -17.49
CA LEU A 419 -17.16 3.27 -16.42
C LEU A 419 -17.86 3.56 -15.09
N ALA A 420 -17.94 4.84 -14.70
CA ALA A 420 -18.62 5.25 -13.48
C ALA A 420 -20.10 4.81 -13.44
N ALA A 421 -20.81 4.99 -14.56
CA ALA A 421 -22.20 4.55 -14.70
C ALA A 421 -22.36 3.02 -14.59
N ALA A 422 -21.46 2.25 -15.22
CA ALA A 422 -21.45 0.79 -15.13
C ALA A 422 -21.21 0.31 -13.69
N MET A 423 -20.23 0.91 -13.00
CA MET A 423 -19.91 0.56 -11.62
C MET A 423 -21.05 0.95 -10.66
N ALA A 424 -21.67 2.13 -10.86
CA ALA A 424 -22.84 2.54 -10.09
C ALA A 424 -24.00 1.54 -10.25
N ALA A 425 -24.24 1.07 -11.48
CA ALA A 425 -25.28 0.08 -11.75
C ALA A 425 -25.00 -1.27 -11.07
N HIS A 426 -23.75 -1.75 -11.07
CA HIS A 426 -23.37 -2.98 -10.34
C HIS A 426 -23.55 -2.84 -8.83
N ALA A 427 -23.32 -1.65 -8.30
CA ALA A 427 -23.56 -1.33 -6.89
C ALA A 427 -25.05 -1.05 -6.56
N GLY A 428 -25.95 -1.09 -7.54
CA GLY A 428 -27.36 -0.75 -7.34
C GLY A 428 -27.62 0.72 -7.04
N ILE A 429 -26.70 1.61 -7.41
CA ILE A 429 -26.81 3.06 -7.22
C ILE A 429 -27.43 3.69 -8.48
N GLN A 430 -28.58 4.33 -8.32
CA GLN A 430 -29.21 5.13 -9.37
C GLN A 430 -28.58 6.53 -9.45
N LEU A 431 -28.25 6.94 -10.68
CA LEU A 431 -27.69 8.24 -11.02
C LEU A 431 -28.76 9.13 -11.67
N GLN A 432 -29.05 10.27 -11.08
CA GLN A 432 -30.02 11.24 -11.62
C GLN A 432 -29.61 11.74 -13.01
N GLU A 433 -28.30 11.86 -13.24
CA GLU A 433 -27.73 12.31 -14.50
C GLU A 433 -28.06 11.35 -15.66
N ILE A 434 -28.26 10.04 -15.38
CA ILE A 434 -28.71 9.08 -16.39
C ILE A 434 -30.17 9.37 -16.77
N ASP A 435 -31.04 9.63 -15.81
CA ASP A 435 -32.45 9.98 -16.04
C ASP A 435 -32.60 11.29 -16.83
N ASP A 436 -31.73 12.26 -16.54
CA ASP A 436 -31.67 13.55 -17.26
C ASP A 436 -31.22 13.35 -18.71
N ILE A 437 -30.21 12.50 -18.95
CA ILE A 437 -29.79 12.11 -20.31
C ILE A 437 -30.94 11.41 -21.04
N ALA A 438 -31.60 10.43 -20.41
CA ALA A 438 -32.70 9.70 -21.02
C ALA A 438 -33.86 10.62 -21.40
N SER A 439 -34.22 11.56 -20.51
CA SER A 439 -35.25 12.58 -20.74
C SER A 439 -34.88 13.55 -21.87
N LYS A 440 -33.61 13.88 -22.03
CA LYS A 440 -33.12 14.74 -23.11
C LYS A 440 -33.13 14.02 -24.45
N VAL A 441 -32.56 12.81 -24.48
CA VAL A 441 -32.42 11.97 -25.68
C VAL A 441 -33.80 11.56 -26.20
N SER A 442 -34.71 11.16 -25.32
CA SER A 442 -36.07 10.72 -25.70
C SER A 442 -36.94 11.86 -26.22
N ALA A 443 -36.74 13.07 -25.72
CA ALA A 443 -37.43 14.26 -26.21
C ALA A 443 -36.86 14.78 -27.54
N GLY A 444 -35.81 14.16 -28.09
CA GLY A 444 -35.13 14.63 -29.30
C GLY A 444 -34.47 16.00 -29.14
N ARG A 445 -34.27 16.48 -27.90
CA ARG A 445 -33.73 17.81 -27.59
C ARG A 445 -32.22 17.92 -27.80
N GLY A 446 -31.55 16.82 -28.13
CA GLY A 446 -30.12 16.76 -28.40
C GLY A 446 -29.53 15.39 -28.08
N GLY A 447 -28.23 15.26 -28.35
CA GLY A 447 -27.44 14.10 -27.96
C GLY A 447 -26.79 14.26 -26.59
N THR A 448 -26.00 13.26 -26.24
CA THR A 448 -25.07 13.29 -25.11
C THR A 448 -23.90 14.22 -25.42
N THR A 449 -23.42 14.89 -24.38
CA THR A 449 -22.45 15.98 -24.46
C THR A 449 -21.40 15.83 -23.39
N MET A 450 -20.26 16.51 -23.56
CA MET A 450 -19.23 16.61 -22.53
C MET A 450 -19.79 17.08 -21.17
N GLY A 451 -20.81 17.95 -21.18
CA GLY A 451 -21.45 18.42 -19.96
C GLY A 451 -22.12 17.30 -19.17
N ASP A 452 -22.80 16.36 -19.86
CA ASP A 452 -23.45 15.22 -19.22
C ASP A 452 -22.43 14.26 -18.61
N TRP A 453 -21.32 14.01 -19.32
CA TRP A 453 -20.25 13.13 -18.86
C TRP A 453 -19.56 13.67 -17.61
N LEU A 454 -19.26 14.96 -17.58
CA LEU A 454 -18.70 15.59 -16.39
C LEU A 454 -19.68 15.62 -15.23
N ALA A 455 -21.00 15.70 -15.48
CA ALA A 455 -22.02 15.63 -14.44
C ALA A 455 -22.07 14.24 -13.79
N ILE A 456 -22.06 13.17 -14.60
CA ILE A 456 -21.97 11.78 -14.09
C ILE A 456 -20.73 11.64 -13.20
N LEU A 457 -19.57 12.11 -13.67
CA LEU A 457 -18.32 12.02 -12.90
C LEU A 457 -18.36 12.81 -11.59
N GLU A 458 -18.98 13.99 -11.56
CA GLU A 458 -19.16 14.76 -10.31
C GLU A 458 -20.11 14.07 -9.32
N SER A 459 -21.15 13.40 -9.80
CA SER A 459 -22.10 12.68 -8.95
C SER A 459 -21.44 11.58 -8.11
N THR A 460 -20.34 10.99 -8.62
CA THR A 460 -19.55 9.95 -7.92
C THR A 460 -18.90 10.45 -6.63
N LYS A 461 -18.80 11.77 -6.42
CA LYS A 461 -18.27 12.36 -5.18
C LYS A 461 -19.31 12.41 -4.05
N GLY A 462 -20.56 12.05 -4.34
CA GLY A 462 -21.66 12.04 -3.38
C GLY A 462 -21.53 10.98 -2.28
N LYS A 463 -22.28 11.15 -1.18
CA LYS A 463 -22.25 10.23 -0.03
C LYS A 463 -22.61 8.78 -0.38
N LYS A 464 -23.46 8.56 -1.38
CA LYS A 464 -23.90 7.22 -1.82
C LYS A 464 -22.73 6.36 -2.33
N PHE A 465 -21.71 7.00 -2.92
CA PHE A 465 -20.53 6.34 -3.45
C PHE A 465 -19.45 6.08 -2.41
N ARG A 466 -19.52 6.70 -1.22
CA ARG A 466 -18.54 6.43 -0.14
C ARG A 466 -18.58 4.99 0.37
N ALA A 467 -19.73 4.33 0.25
CA ALA A 467 -19.87 2.92 0.59
C ALA A 467 -19.12 1.98 -0.39
N LEU A 468 -18.61 2.53 -1.50
CA LEU A 468 -17.84 1.84 -2.51
C LEU A 468 -16.35 2.22 -2.47
N ASP A 469 -15.92 2.92 -1.42
CA ASP A 469 -14.51 3.33 -1.24
C ASP A 469 -13.59 2.14 -0.99
N ASP A 470 -14.13 1.05 -0.44
CA ASP A 470 -13.44 -0.23 -0.28
C ASP A 470 -13.28 -0.96 -1.64
N ASP A 471 -13.89 -0.44 -2.72
CA ASP A 471 -13.70 -0.92 -4.08
C ASP A 471 -12.70 -0.02 -4.82
N ALA A 472 -11.43 -0.45 -4.86
CA ALA A 472 -10.31 0.31 -5.42
C ALA A 472 -10.60 0.91 -6.81
N ALA A 473 -11.32 0.19 -7.67
CA ALA A 473 -11.65 0.66 -9.02
C ALA A 473 -12.57 1.90 -8.99
N ILE A 474 -13.55 1.92 -8.09
CA ILE A 474 -14.51 3.04 -7.95
C ILE A 474 -13.87 4.21 -7.22
N GLY A 475 -13.08 3.92 -6.18
CA GLY A 475 -12.29 4.91 -5.46
C GLY A 475 -11.39 5.73 -6.39
N GLU A 476 -10.66 5.07 -7.28
CA GLU A 476 -9.78 5.71 -8.26
C GLU A 476 -10.55 6.51 -9.32
N ILE A 477 -11.64 5.96 -9.89
CA ILE A 477 -12.50 6.70 -10.85
C ILE A 477 -13.10 7.95 -10.22
N ARG A 478 -13.48 7.90 -8.94
CA ARG A 478 -13.96 9.08 -8.20
C ARG A 478 -12.86 10.14 -8.04
N ASN A 479 -11.64 9.68 -7.81
CA ASN A 479 -10.47 10.55 -7.64
C ASN A 479 -9.91 11.08 -8.97
N ALA A 480 -10.24 10.45 -10.10
CA ALA A 480 -9.84 10.77 -11.48
C ALA A 480 -10.05 12.24 -11.93
N PHE A 481 -10.88 13.00 -11.19
CA PHE A 481 -11.06 14.44 -11.36
C PHE A 481 -11.10 15.15 -10.00
N GLY A 482 -10.15 14.80 -9.14
CA GLY A 482 -9.97 15.38 -7.82
C GLY A 482 -9.50 16.84 -7.86
N PRO A 483 -9.27 17.45 -6.67
CA PRO A 483 -8.85 18.84 -6.56
C PRO A 483 -7.56 19.17 -7.33
N ARG A 484 -6.65 18.19 -7.49
CA ARG A 484 -5.35 18.35 -8.18
C ARG A 484 -5.47 18.75 -9.64
N VAL A 485 -6.54 18.32 -10.33
CA VAL A 485 -6.75 18.56 -11.76
C VAL A 485 -7.94 19.48 -12.04
N ALA A 486 -8.53 20.07 -10.99
CA ALA A 486 -9.75 20.87 -11.10
C ALA A 486 -9.59 22.09 -12.02
N GLU A 487 -8.45 22.79 -11.91
CA GLU A 487 -8.12 23.94 -12.77
C GLU A 487 -7.96 23.51 -14.24
N ALA A 488 -7.14 22.49 -14.49
CA ALA A 488 -6.89 21.95 -15.83
C ALA A 488 -8.20 21.53 -16.52
N ARG A 489 -9.06 20.84 -15.77
CA ARG A 489 -10.38 20.43 -16.23
C ARG A 489 -11.29 21.60 -16.53
N ALA A 490 -11.36 22.60 -15.63
CA ALA A 490 -12.18 23.79 -15.83
C ALA A 490 -11.75 24.56 -17.08
N TRP A 491 -10.44 24.67 -17.30
CA TRP A 491 -9.86 25.32 -18.46
C TRP A 491 -10.22 24.59 -19.76
N LEU A 492 -9.98 23.26 -19.83
CA LEU A 492 -10.30 22.47 -21.04
C LEU A 492 -11.80 22.44 -21.34
N LYS A 493 -12.65 22.41 -20.30
CA LYS A 493 -14.10 22.54 -20.44
C LYS A 493 -14.49 23.88 -21.04
N ALA A 494 -13.95 24.99 -20.53
CA ALA A 494 -14.23 26.32 -21.04
C ALA A 494 -13.78 26.46 -22.50
N ALA A 495 -12.55 26.05 -22.81
CA ALA A 495 -12.01 26.05 -24.18
C ALA A 495 -12.88 25.24 -25.16
N ARG A 496 -13.37 24.06 -24.73
CA ARG A 496 -14.26 23.24 -25.56
C ARG A 496 -15.64 23.87 -25.77
N ASN A 497 -16.17 24.55 -24.74
CA ASN A 497 -17.42 25.30 -24.85
C ASN A 497 -17.27 26.50 -25.79
N ASP A 498 -16.18 27.25 -25.70
CA ASP A 498 -15.90 28.36 -26.60
C ASP A 498 -15.83 27.89 -28.06
N LYS A 499 -15.16 26.75 -28.33
CA LYS A 499 -15.20 26.08 -29.64
C LYS A 499 -16.63 25.75 -30.07
N ALA A 500 -17.45 25.17 -29.18
CA ALA A 500 -18.82 24.79 -29.48
C ALA A 500 -19.73 26.00 -29.79
N HIS A 501 -19.38 27.19 -29.28
CA HIS A 501 -20.05 28.46 -29.56
C HIS A 501 -19.38 29.27 -30.68
N GLU A 502 -18.53 28.62 -31.49
CA GLU A 502 -17.83 29.25 -32.63
C GLU A 502 -17.02 30.49 -32.23
N ARG A 503 -16.39 30.45 -31.05
CA ARG A 503 -15.41 31.45 -30.59
C ARG A 503 -14.00 30.88 -30.78
N PRO A 504 -13.42 30.93 -32.00
CA PRO A 504 -12.13 30.35 -32.25
C PRO A 504 -11.02 31.13 -31.55
N VAL A 505 -9.96 30.44 -31.18
CA VAL A 505 -8.69 31.07 -30.79
C VAL A 505 -8.07 31.69 -32.03
N ASP A 506 -7.63 32.94 -31.92
CA ASP A 506 -6.93 33.64 -33.01
C ASP A 506 -5.64 32.92 -33.40
N ASP A 507 -5.26 32.95 -34.67
CA ASP A 507 -4.09 32.23 -35.18
C ASP A 507 -2.78 32.68 -34.50
N VAL A 508 -2.71 33.93 -34.04
CA VAL A 508 -1.59 34.47 -33.25
C VAL A 508 -1.50 33.81 -31.86
N GLN A 509 -2.64 33.48 -31.26
CA GLN A 509 -2.72 32.89 -29.92
C GLN A 509 -2.69 31.35 -29.96
N LEU A 510 -2.96 30.76 -31.13
CA LEU A 510 -3.09 29.32 -31.32
C LEU A 510 -1.89 28.51 -30.81
N PRO A 511 -0.61 28.88 -31.06
CA PRO A 511 0.53 28.15 -30.51
C PRO A 511 0.54 28.12 -28.98
N ALA A 512 0.25 29.24 -28.33
CA ALA A 512 0.20 29.33 -26.87
C ALA A 512 -1.00 28.56 -26.29
N ALA A 513 -2.15 28.60 -26.97
CA ALA A 513 -3.33 27.85 -26.58
C ALA A 513 -3.11 26.32 -26.69
N ILE A 514 -2.42 25.85 -27.73
CA ILE A 514 -2.04 24.43 -27.87
C ILE A 514 -1.12 23.99 -26.72
N LEU A 515 -0.07 24.76 -26.42
CA LEU A 515 0.84 24.45 -25.31
C LEU A 515 0.09 24.38 -23.97
N THR A 516 -0.81 25.34 -23.74
CA THR A 516 -1.62 25.40 -22.51
C THR A 516 -2.58 24.21 -22.42
N ALA A 517 -3.30 23.91 -23.50
CA ALA A 517 -4.23 22.80 -23.57
C ALA A 517 -3.53 21.45 -23.38
N LYS A 518 -2.38 21.24 -24.04
CA LYS A 518 -1.58 20.03 -23.93
C LYS A 518 -1.06 19.84 -22.50
N ARG A 519 -0.53 20.89 -21.86
CA ARG A 519 -0.09 20.85 -20.46
C ARG A 519 -1.22 20.45 -19.51
N HIS A 520 -2.40 21.05 -19.66
CA HIS A 520 -3.56 20.69 -18.84
C HIS A 520 -4.02 19.26 -19.08
N LEU A 521 -3.98 18.80 -20.33
CA LEU A 521 -4.32 17.42 -20.65
C LEU A 521 -3.30 16.44 -20.04
N ASP A 522 -2.01 16.74 -20.13
CA ASP A 522 -0.93 15.90 -19.57
C ASP A 522 -1.09 15.76 -18.05
N GLN A 523 -1.39 16.87 -17.37
CA GLN A 523 -1.68 16.87 -15.93
C GLN A 523 -2.86 15.96 -15.56
N ILE A 524 -3.93 15.96 -16.37
CA ILE A 524 -5.06 15.04 -16.17
C ILE A 524 -4.60 13.59 -16.40
N MET A 525 -3.88 13.32 -17.50
CA MET A 525 -3.44 11.96 -17.83
C MET A 525 -2.47 11.36 -16.81
N GLU A 526 -1.65 12.18 -16.14
CA GLU A 526 -0.81 11.74 -15.02
C GLU A 526 -1.63 11.31 -13.79
N ASP A 527 -2.70 12.04 -13.46
CA ASP A 527 -3.61 11.69 -12.35
C ASP A 527 -4.42 10.41 -12.67
N LEU A 528 -4.57 10.06 -13.95
CA LEU A 528 -5.20 8.83 -14.44
C LEU A 528 -4.24 7.64 -14.57
N SER A 529 -3.12 7.64 -13.84
CA SER A 529 -2.12 6.57 -13.89
C SER A 529 -2.63 5.19 -13.44
N PHE A 530 -3.77 5.12 -12.75
CA PHE A 530 -4.45 3.87 -12.38
C PHE A 530 -5.20 3.20 -13.54
N LEU A 531 -5.51 3.93 -14.62
CA LEU A 531 -6.37 3.43 -15.71
C LEU A 531 -5.84 2.15 -16.39
N PRO A 532 -4.52 1.95 -16.56
CA PRO A 532 -3.95 0.68 -17.02
C PRO A 532 -4.28 -0.54 -16.15
N ASP A 533 -4.60 -0.34 -14.87
CA ASP A 533 -4.95 -1.42 -13.95
C ASP A 533 -6.43 -1.84 -14.07
N LEU A 534 -7.23 -1.05 -14.82
CA LEU A 534 -8.61 -1.36 -15.20
C LEU A 534 -8.65 -1.90 -16.64
N SER A 535 -8.50 -3.22 -16.76
CA SER A 535 -8.40 -3.89 -18.06
C SER A 535 -9.75 -3.94 -18.78
N LEU A 536 -9.84 -3.30 -19.94
CA LEU A 536 -11.01 -3.39 -20.83
C LEU A 536 -10.94 -4.68 -21.65
N ARG A 537 -11.80 -5.66 -21.36
CA ARG A 537 -11.81 -6.97 -22.03
C ARG A 537 -13.11 -7.22 -22.78
N PHE A 538 -13.01 -7.73 -24.01
CA PHE A 538 -14.13 -8.20 -24.81
C PHE A 538 -14.21 -9.72 -24.77
N VAL A 539 -15.32 -10.28 -24.29
CA VAL A 539 -15.50 -11.74 -24.21
C VAL A 539 -16.04 -12.25 -25.55
N SER A 540 -15.21 -12.94 -26.31
CA SER A 540 -15.58 -13.49 -27.62
C SER A 540 -16.25 -14.86 -27.53
N ASP A 541 -15.91 -15.66 -26.52
CA ASP A 541 -16.55 -16.95 -26.25
C ASP A 541 -16.48 -17.31 -24.77
N PHE A 542 -17.46 -18.09 -24.28
CA PHE A 542 -17.53 -18.48 -22.87
C PHE A 542 -18.24 -19.83 -22.70
N GLN A 543 -17.69 -20.68 -21.83
CA GLN A 543 -18.26 -21.96 -21.42
C GLN A 543 -18.18 -22.11 -19.90
N TRP A 544 -19.30 -22.41 -19.24
CA TRP A 544 -19.35 -22.62 -17.78
C TRP A 544 -19.39 -24.10 -17.44
N ASP A 545 -18.57 -24.51 -16.47
CA ASP A 545 -18.61 -25.82 -15.83
C ASP A 545 -19.22 -25.67 -14.43
N ASP A 546 -20.46 -26.13 -14.28
CA ASP A 546 -21.18 -26.03 -13.01
C ASP A 546 -20.67 -27.01 -11.94
N LEU A 547 -19.99 -28.08 -12.32
CA LEU A 547 -19.40 -29.02 -11.35
C LEU A 547 -18.11 -28.43 -10.77
N ALA A 548 -17.25 -27.88 -11.63
CA ALA A 548 -16.00 -27.26 -11.22
C ALA A 548 -16.18 -25.84 -10.65
N LYS A 549 -17.38 -25.26 -10.77
CA LYS A 549 -17.68 -23.86 -10.43
C LYS A 549 -16.69 -22.88 -11.08
N SER A 550 -16.35 -23.16 -12.34
CA SER A 550 -15.40 -22.37 -13.12
C SER A 550 -15.85 -22.29 -14.58
N GLY A 551 -15.45 -21.21 -15.26
CA GLY A 551 -15.71 -21.00 -16.67
C GLY A 551 -14.43 -20.89 -17.47
N ARG A 552 -14.47 -21.31 -18.73
CA ARG A 552 -13.43 -21.07 -19.72
C ARG A 552 -13.87 -19.93 -20.62
N ALA A 553 -13.12 -18.84 -20.62
CA ALA A 553 -13.42 -17.65 -21.41
C ALA A 553 -12.33 -17.44 -22.48
N SER A 554 -12.75 -17.11 -23.69
CA SER A 554 -11.91 -16.51 -24.73
C SER A 554 -12.20 -15.02 -24.76
N TYR A 555 -11.17 -14.19 -24.56
CA TYR A 555 -11.34 -12.74 -24.50
C TYR A 555 -10.18 -11.99 -25.15
N GLU A 556 -10.48 -10.77 -25.60
CA GLU A 556 -9.53 -9.82 -26.18
C GLU A 556 -9.32 -8.67 -25.20
N GLU A 557 -8.07 -8.41 -24.80
CA GLU A 557 -7.73 -7.27 -23.95
C GLU A 557 -7.49 -6.04 -24.83
N LEU A 558 -8.43 -5.08 -24.77
CA LEU A 558 -8.45 -3.87 -25.59
C LEU A 558 -7.50 -2.82 -25.01
N VAL A 559 -6.20 -3.09 -25.11
CA VAL A 559 -5.12 -2.25 -24.58
C VAL A 559 -4.24 -1.69 -25.69
N GLY A 560 -3.80 -0.44 -25.51
CA GLY A 560 -2.91 0.25 -26.44
C GLY A 560 -3.64 0.84 -27.65
N ASP A 561 -2.89 1.47 -28.56
CA ASP A 561 -3.43 2.30 -29.64
C ASP A 561 -3.89 1.53 -30.90
N HIS A 562 -3.94 0.20 -30.84
CA HIS A 562 -4.26 -0.65 -32.00
C HIS A 562 -5.53 -1.50 -31.77
N PRO A 563 -6.51 -1.49 -32.71
CA PRO A 563 -7.81 -2.14 -32.52
C PRO A 563 -7.81 -3.67 -32.70
N VAL A 564 -6.74 -4.22 -33.25
CA VAL A 564 -6.54 -5.68 -33.41
C VAL A 564 -5.65 -6.16 -32.29
N VAL A 565 -6.22 -6.97 -31.40
CA VAL A 565 -5.55 -7.56 -30.25
C VAL A 565 -5.73 -9.08 -30.27
N PRO A 566 -4.74 -9.87 -29.83
CA PRO A 566 -4.85 -11.31 -29.79
C PRO A 566 -5.88 -11.77 -28.74
N ALA A 567 -6.63 -12.81 -29.06
CA ALA A 567 -7.49 -13.47 -28.08
C ALA A 567 -6.67 -14.33 -27.11
N VAL A 568 -7.01 -14.25 -25.83
CA VAL A 568 -6.43 -15.02 -24.72
C VAL A 568 -7.51 -15.96 -24.20
N VAL A 569 -7.10 -17.18 -23.82
CA VAL A 569 -7.99 -18.15 -23.18
C VAL A 569 -7.61 -18.26 -21.72
N GLY A 570 -8.59 -18.04 -20.84
CA GLY A 570 -8.40 -18.07 -19.38
C GLY A 570 -9.50 -18.86 -18.69
N THR A 571 -9.23 -19.21 -17.42
CA THR A 571 -10.24 -19.74 -16.51
C THR A 571 -10.74 -18.59 -15.63
N VAL A 572 -12.05 -18.50 -15.44
CA VAL A 572 -12.72 -17.48 -14.63
C VAL A 572 -13.65 -18.14 -13.62
N ASN A 573 -13.90 -17.48 -12.50
CA ASN A 573 -14.75 -17.98 -11.42
C ASN A 573 -16.17 -17.39 -11.44
N THR A 574 -16.55 -16.71 -12.53
CA THR A 574 -17.84 -16.04 -12.68
C THR A 574 -18.45 -16.32 -14.05
N ILE A 575 -19.77 -16.21 -14.15
CA ILE A 575 -20.51 -16.39 -15.40
C ILE A 575 -20.38 -15.12 -16.24
N LEU A 576 -19.89 -15.28 -17.47
CA LEU A 576 -19.69 -14.18 -18.41
C LEU A 576 -20.69 -14.24 -19.58
N GLU A 577 -21.05 -13.08 -20.10
CA GLU A 577 -21.89 -12.91 -21.28
C GLU A 577 -21.01 -12.81 -22.53
N LYS A 578 -21.22 -13.74 -23.46
CA LYS A 578 -20.57 -13.71 -24.77
C LYS A 578 -20.96 -12.45 -25.55
N GLY A 579 -19.98 -11.80 -26.17
CA GLY A 579 -20.18 -10.59 -26.96
C GLY A 579 -20.26 -9.31 -26.13
N SER A 580 -19.97 -9.38 -24.83
CA SER A 580 -20.00 -8.22 -23.93
C SER A 580 -18.61 -7.70 -23.58
N LEU A 581 -18.55 -6.40 -23.27
CA LEU A 581 -17.39 -5.74 -22.69
C LEU A 581 -17.42 -5.82 -21.16
N TYR A 582 -16.24 -5.97 -20.58
CA TYR A 582 -15.99 -6.03 -19.15
C TYR A 582 -14.83 -5.11 -18.78
N ILE A 583 -14.92 -4.42 -17.63
CA ILE A 583 -13.74 -3.94 -16.91
C ILE A 583 -13.33 -5.06 -15.97
N VAL A 584 -12.05 -5.38 -15.97
CA VAL A 584 -11.44 -6.22 -14.94
C VAL A 584 -10.59 -5.35 -14.05
N ASP A 585 -10.86 -5.40 -12.76
CA ASP A 585 -10.16 -4.61 -11.75
C ASP A 585 -8.86 -5.30 -11.26
N PRO A 586 -8.05 -4.64 -10.40
CA PRO A 586 -6.81 -5.22 -9.89
C PRO A 586 -6.98 -6.51 -9.06
N LEU A 587 -8.21 -6.80 -8.61
CA LEU A 587 -8.58 -8.01 -7.88
C LEU A 587 -9.12 -9.12 -8.81
N ASP A 588 -8.99 -8.95 -10.13
CA ASP A 588 -9.49 -9.84 -11.19
C ASP A 588 -11.02 -10.04 -11.14
N ARG A 589 -11.77 -9.06 -10.59
CA ARG A 589 -13.24 -9.09 -10.64
C ARG A 589 -13.72 -8.50 -11.96
N TRP A 590 -14.68 -9.19 -12.59
CA TRP A 590 -15.19 -8.87 -13.91
C TRP A 590 -16.50 -8.07 -13.82
N HIS A 591 -16.45 -6.80 -14.21
CA HIS A 591 -17.56 -5.85 -14.18
C HIS A 591 -18.11 -5.61 -15.59
N ARG A 592 -19.32 -6.11 -15.89
CA ARG A 592 -19.93 -5.94 -17.22
C ARG A 592 -20.22 -4.46 -17.53
N ILE A 593 -19.76 -3.94 -18.66
CA ILE A 593 -19.95 -2.53 -19.05
C ILE A 593 -21.15 -2.35 -19.99
N ARG A 594 -21.61 -3.41 -20.65
CA ARG A 594 -22.84 -3.34 -21.46
C ARG A 594 -24.03 -2.98 -20.55
N PRO A 595 -24.90 -2.03 -20.94
CA PRO A 595 -25.00 -1.38 -22.27
C PRO A 595 -24.27 -0.03 -22.39
N PHE A 596 -23.65 0.48 -21.33
CA PHE A 596 -22.99 1.79 -21.28
C PHE A 596 -21.91 1.94 -22.36
N LEU A 597 -21.13 0.88 -22.54
CA LEU A 597 -20.16 0.75 -23.63
C LEU A 597 -20.30 -0.61 -24.29
N ILE A 598 -20.31 -0.63 -25.63
CA ILE A 598 -20.34 -1.86 -26.43
C ILE A 598 -19.21 -1.87 -27.44
N ARG A 599 -18.85 -3.05 -27.96
CA ARG A 599 -17.91 -3.20 -29.07
C ARG A 599 -18.65 -3.67 -30.31
N GLU A 600 -18.50 -2.94 -31.40
CA GLU A 600 -19.13 -3.29 -32.68
C GLU A 600 -18.17 -3.02 -33.84
N ARG A 601 -18.42 -3.65 -34.99
CA ARG A 601 -17.68 -3.35 -36.21
C ARG A 601 -18.29 -2.14 -36.90
N CYS A 602 -17.52 -1.05 -37.01
CA CYS A 602 -17.99 0.17 -37.63
C CYS A 602 -18.33 -0.07 -39.12
N PRO A 603 -19.54 0.28 -39.59
CA PRO A 603 -19.92 0.11 -40.99
C PRO A 603 -19.18 1.11 -41.91
N GLU A 604 -18.74 2.25 -41.40
CA GLU A 604 -18.01 3.27 -42.16
C GLU A 604 -16.55 2.87 -42.41
N CYS A 605 -15.75 2.66 -41.35
CA CYS A 605 -14.32 2.34 -41.49
C CYS A 605 -13.99 0.84 -41.47
N LYS A 606 -14.96 -0.03 -41.23
CA LYS A 606 -14.81 -1.50 -41.13
C LYS A 606 -13.90 -2.00 -39.98
N THR A 607 -13.48 -1.09 -39.11
CA THR A 607 -12.66 -1.35 -37.91
C THR A 607 -13.55 -1.67 -36.71
N TRP A 608 -13.06 -2.48 -35.78
CA TRP A 608 -13.68 -2.66 -34.47
C TRP A 608 -13.54 -1.39 -33.64
N SER A 609 -14.62 -0.97 -32.98
CA SER A 609 -14.65 0.25 -32.19
C SER A 609 -15.58 0.09 -31.00
N THR A 610 -15.38 0.94 -30.00
CA THR A 610 -16.25 1.01 -28.83
C THR A 610 -17.27 2.13 -29.00
N PHE A 611 -18.52 1.86 -28.64
CA PHE A 611 -19.66 2.74 -28.88
C PHE A 611 -20.45 3.00 -27.60
N TYR A 612 -20.92 4.23 -27.46
CA TYR A 612 -21.80 4.68 -26.38
C TYR A 612 -23.05 5.36 -26.94
N LEU A 613 -24.07 5.60 -26.09
CA LEU A 613 -25.30 6.31 -26.51
C LEU A 613 -25.00 7.76 -26.91
N ASP A 614 -25.28 8.10 -28.16
CA ASP A 614 -25.15 9.47 -28.68
C ASP A 614 -26.47 10.22 -28.59
N ARG A 615 -27.46 9.82 -29.41
CA ARG A 615 -28.74 10.54 -29.54
C ARG A 615 -29.82 9.63 -30.07
N ARG A 616 -31.06 10.13 -30.08
CA ARG A 616 -32.20 9.47 -30.72
C ARG A 616 -32.74 10.38 -31.83
N ILE A 617 -32.93 9.84 -33.02
CA ILE A 617 -33.52 10.53 -34.17
C ILE A 617 -34.80 9.78 -34.54
N GLY A 618 -35.95 10.35 -34.17
CA GLY A 618 -37.23 9.66 -34.31
C GLY A 618 -37.27 8.37 -33.49
N ALA A 619 -37.51 7.24 -34.14
CA ALA A 619 -37.50 5.92 -33.50
C ALA A 619 -36.10 5.32 -33.36
N GLU A 620 -35.10 5.83 -34.08
CA GLU A 620 -33.76 5.25 -34.12
C GLU A 620 -32.86 5.78 -32.99
N THR A 621 -32.28 4.86 -32.24
CA THR A 621 -31.23 5.16 -31.27
C THR A 621 -29.87 5.09 -31.97
N MET A 622 -29.08 6.15 -31.87
CA MET A 622 -27.76 6.26 -32.47
C MET A 622 -26.67 6.11 -31.41
N LEU A 623 -25.62 5.38 -31.75
CA LEU A 623 -24.43 5.18 -30.94
C LEU A 623 -23.22 5.81 -31.62
N LYS A 624 -22.30 6.38 -30.84
CA LYS A 624 -21.10 7.06 -31.36
C LYS A 624 -19.83 6.37 -30.91
N SER A 625 -18.88 6.21 -31.82
CA SER A 625 -17.57 5.61 -31.54
C SER A 625 -16.70 6.55 -30.72
N LEU A 626 -16.03 6.03 -29.68
CA LEU A 626 -15.05 6.79 -28.91
C LEU A 626 -13.76 7.05 -29.71
N GLU A 627 -13.32 6.09 -30.53
CA GLU A 627 -12.08 6.17 -31.30
C GLU A 627 -12.21 7.11 -32.50
N HIS A 628 -13.26 6.91 -33.31
CA HIS A 628 -13.40 7.53 -34.63
C HIS A 628 -14.47 8.62 -34.68
N GLY A 629 -15.41 8.64 -33.74
CA GLY A 629 -16.56 9.56 -33.76
C GLY A 629 -17.65 9.21 -34.78
N HIS A 630 -17.51 8.12 -35.54
CA HIS A 630 -18.53 7.56 -36.43
C HIS A 630 -19.79 7.15 -35.66
N VAL A 631 -20.93 7.17 -36.34
CA VAL A 631 -22.24 6.95 -35.72
C VAL A 631 -22.96 5.77 -36.36
N ILE A 632 -23.54 4.89 -35.53
CA ILE A 632 -24.26 3.70 -35.98
C ILE A 632 -25.65 3.61 -35.33
N SER A 633 -26.61 2.98 -35.99
CA SER A 633 -27.91 2.69 -35.39
C SER A 633 -27.79 1.50 -34.42
N ALA A 634 -28.37 1.64 -33.23
CA ALA A 634 -28.34 0.62 -32.19
C ALA A 634 -29.23 -0.59 -32.56
N GLY A 635 -28.71 -1.80 -32.38
CA GLY A 635 -29.50 -3.02 -32.54
C GLY A 635 -30.53 -3.20 -31.41
N PRO A 636 -31.59 -4.01 -31.61
CA PRO A 636 -32.67 -4.20 -30.62
C PRO A 636 -32.20 -4.69 -29.25
N HIS A 637 -31.12 -5.48 -29.23
CA HIS A 637 -30.54 -5.98 -27.99
C HIS A 637 -29.87 -4.85 -27.19
N VAL A 638 -29.18 -3.89 -27.84
CA VAL A 638 -28.58 -2.73 -27.18
C VAL A 638 -29.66 -1.82 -26.61
N ILE A 639 -30.73 -1.56 -27.39
CA ILE A 639 -31.86 -0.74 -26.95
C ILE A 639 -32.48 -1.28 -25.67
N ARG A 640 -32.81 -2.59 -25.62
CA ARG A 640 -33.32 -3.24 -24.40
C ARG A 640 -32.36 -3.13 -23.21
N GLY A 641 -31.06 -3.19 -23.46
CA GLY A 641 -30.06 -2.95 -22.43
C GLY A 641 -30.15 -1.52 -21.89
N LEU A 642 -30.13 -0.52 -22.77
CA LEU A 642 -30.21 0.90 -22.41
C LEU A 642 -31.50 1.23 -21.63
N GLU A 643 -32.63 0.62 -22.00
CA GLU A 643 -33.89 0.72 -21.25
C GLU A 643 -33.77 0.14 -19.84
N ALA A 644 -33.15 -1.04 -19.69
CA ALA A 644 -32.99 -1.71 -18.40
C ALA A 644 -32.13 -0.93 -17.40
N VAL A 645 -31.21 -0.08 -17.89
CA VAL A 645 -30.34 0.77 -17.05
C VAL A 645 -30.81 2.23 -16.99
N GLY A 646 -31.99 2.55 -17.54
CA GLY A 646 -32.59 3.88 -17.48
C GLY A 646 -32.05 4.91 -18.48
N TYR A 647 -31.14 4.54 -19.39
CA TYR A 647 -30.64 5.44 -20.45
C TYR A 647 -31.67 5.74 -21.55
N LEU A 648 -32.71 4.90 -21.65
CA LEU A 648 -33.89 5.11 -22.46
C LEU A 648 -35.13 4.77 -21.62
N PRO A 649 -36.29 5.40 -21.88
CA PRO A 649 -37.54 5.01 -21.25
C PRO A 649 -37.90 3.60 -21.70
N GLY A 650 -38.15 2.71 -20.73
CA GLY A 650 -38.69 1.38 -21.01
C GLY A 650 -40.10 1.47 -21.57
N TYR A 651 -40.41 0.56 -22.50
CA TYR A 651 -41.77 0.36 -23.00
C TYR A 651 -42.67 -0.37 -22.01
#